data_AF-A0A8S3YEK8-F1
#
_entry.id   AF-A0A8S3YEK8-F1
#
_cell.length_a   1.000
_cell.length_b   1.000
_cell.length_c   1.000
_cell.angle_alpha   90.00
_cell.angle_beta   90.00
_cell.angle_gamma   90.00
#
_symmetry.space_group_name_H-M   'P 1'
#
loop_
_entity.id
_entity.type
_entity.pdbx_description
1 polymer ?
#
loop_
_entity_poly.entity_id
_entity_poly.type
_entity_poly.pdbx_seq_one_letter_code
_entity_poly.pdbx_strand_id
1 'polypeptide(L)'
;DVGTTNQNGADYYVEKISAINSNLSKCNDEDVSCAVKLVENLKTALRTQTLSFVVSFIELKGLQCLLDFLSRMDYEMSEGPLHTAIIGCVKALMNNPQGRAHVLAHPDCINTIAQSLAVENVKSKVAVLEILGAICLVPGGHRKVLNAMLHFQKYAAERTRFQLLICDLDRSTGRYKEEVALKTAIMSFINAALNYGAGQDHLEFRLHLRYEFLMLGIIPIIKKMRSHGNATLDRHLDFFEMVRNEDEKEFAKRFDGVHVDSKSAANMFDVLRKKIHLSTAYPNLLSILHHMLLIPYGKNDVMQVWSLLDKIVQQLILQLKKGEDPDGAPLDEINVKQLIRALASETDIKSFQTKIREAEKNCDELAAKLAKKERECEIRLEEKEELMSTMNMMKSKLEKEVASHAETRQQLQELLSRVEEIRSQLDTERGEKQKLQHLVLSGSLPDDAKLGHSVTASTIISSFEIKSKEITAFSSVPLPGMPAPPPPPPPAPNAPSFSQLGKQKSVTGVTSISSALTAKLKGNPKPSVPMKSFNWTKLPENQISGTIWSDLNHSKIYSSLDLEEFQRTFSAYQKPVTEDEGDDHKNMCKSKAQVLTVIDGRRSQNCTILLSKLKLTNEELAKAVMNVDEGEDLPKDMVEQLLKFVPTMEEVQLLSEYAHEIDNMARADRFLFEMSKILHYEERLKALYFKKKFQERKVDCKQKIDCVREASKEVFRSRRLKKHLELVLAMGNFINKGQRGSALGFKISSLNKMIDTKASTNKNMTLLHYLVEIIEKKFPDLGKLEEDIPHVHDAGKV
;
A
#
# COMPACT_ATOMS: atom_id res chain seq x y z
N ASP A 1 -42.35 -52.93 -40.09
CA ASP A 1 -42.14 -51.49 -40.33
C ASP A 1 -43.15 -50.63 -39.59
N VAL A 2 -42.66 -49.62 -38.86
CA VAL A 2 -43.47 -48.50 -38.37
C VAL A 2 -42.65 -47.23 -38.57
N GLY A 3 -43.05 -46.42 -39.57
CA GLY A 3 -42.71 -44.99 -39.66
C GLY A 3 -41.22 -44.61 -39.72
N THR A 4 -40.57 -44.82 -40.87
CA THR A 4 -39.38 -44.05 -41.28
C THR A 4 -39.75 -42.58 -41.51
N THR A 5 -39.91 -41.82 -40.42
CA THR A 5 -39.75 -40.37 -40.47
C THR A 5 -38.31 -40.06 -40.87
N ASN A 6 -38.11 -39.18 -41.86
CA ASN A 6 -36.79 -38.72 -42.26
C ASN A 6 -36.10 -38.04 -41.07
N GLN A 7 -35.28 -38.79 -40.33
CA GLN A 7 -34.44 -38.25 -39.27
C GLN A 7 -33.22 -37.60 -39.93
N ASN A 8 -33.25 -36.28 -40.03
CA ASN A 8 -32.11 -35.50 -40.50
C ASN A 8 -30.88 -35.80 -39.65
N GLY A 9 -29.74 -36.01 -40.31
CA GLY A 9 -28.44 -36.23 -39.67
C GLY A 9 -27.91 -34.98 -38.97
N ALA A 10 -26.82 -35.15 -38.21
CA ALA A 10 -26.20 -34.05 -37.47
C ALA A 10 -25.60 -32.98 -38.40
N ASP A 11 -25.04 -33.43 -39.54
CA ASP A 11 -24.57 -32.64 -40.67
C ASP A 11 -25.61 -31.63 -41.15
N TYR A 12 -26.84 -32.08 -41.44
CA TYR A 12 -27.93 -31.21 -41.89
C TYR A 12 -28.18 -30.05 -40.92
N TYR A 13 -28.19 -30.30 -39.61
CA TYR A 13 -28.41 -29.25 -38.62
C TYR A 13 -27.22 -28.29 -38.53
N VAL A 14 -25.99 -28.81 -38.53
CA VAL A 14 -24.77 -27.99 -38.45
C VAL A 14 -24.65 -27.06 -39.65
N GLU A 15 -24.84 -27.58 -40.87
CA GLU A 15 -24.79 -26.78 -42.10
C GLU A 15 -25.85 -25.69 -42.12
N LYS A 16 -27.11 -26.01 -41.80
CA LYS A 16 -28.21 -25.04 -41.81
C LYS A 16 -28.03 -23.95 -40.76
N ILE A 17 -27.59 -24.30 -39.55
CA ILE A 17 -27.31 -23.31 -38.49
C ILE A 17 -26.12 -22.42 -38.86
N SER A 18 -25.06 -22.98 -39.45
CA SER A 18 -23.90 -22.23 -39.93
C SER A 18 -24.26 -21.25 -41.07
N ALA A 19 -25.14 -21.66 -41.98
CA ALA A 19 -25.66 -20.81 -43.05
C ALA A 19 -26.50 -19.63 -42.52
N ILE A 20 -27.30 -19.84 -41.47
CA ILE A 20 -28.05 -18.77 -40.78
C ILE A 20 -27.09 -17.83 -40.06
N ASN A 21 -26.12 -18.36 -39.28
CA ASN A 21 -25.07 -17.56 -38.61
C ASN A 21 -24.30 -16.64 -39.56
N SER A 22 -24.09 -17.08 -40.80
CA SER A 22 -23.36 -16.31 -41.83
C SER A 22 -24.18 -15.16 -42.39
N ASN A 23 -25.50 -15.16 -42.22
CA ASN A 23 -26.44 -14.16 -42.76
C ASN A 23 -27.25 -13.43 -41.68
N LEU A 24 -26.91 -13.61 -40.39
CA LEU A 24 -27.72 -13.20 -39.25
C LEU A 24 -28.11 -11.71 -39.28
N SER A 25 -27.22 -10.84 -39.75
CA SER A 25 -27.45 -9.39 -39.91
C SER A 25 -28.39 -8.99 -41.07
N LYS A 26 -28.99 -9.97 -41.76
CA LYS A 26 -29.91 -9.79 -42.90
C LYS A 26 -31.17 -10.66 -42.80
N CYS A 27 -31.39 -11.30 -41.65
CA CYS A 27 -32.56 -12.14 -41.39
C CYS A 27 -33.84 -11.28 -41.33
N ASN A 28 -34.88 -11.66 -42.07
CA ASN A 28 -36.23 -11.12 -41.86
C ASN A 28 -36.99 -11.97 -40.82
N ASP A 29 -38.14 -11.49 -40.33
CA ASP A 29 -38.97 -12.20 -39.34
C ASP A 29 -39.34 -13.64 -39.73
N GLU A 30 -39.57 -13.88 -41.03
CA GLU A 30 -39.86 -15.22 -41.55
C GLU A 30 -38.64 -16.15 -41.45
N ASP A 31 -37.44 -15.64 -41.72
CA ASP A 31 -36.18 -16.39 -41.59
C ASP A 31 -35.90 -16.72 -40.12
N VAL A 32 -36.15 -15.78 -39.20
CA VAL A 32 -36.05 -15.99 -37.75
C VAL A 32 -37.05 -17.06 -37.29
N SER A 33 -38.30 -17.02 -37.76
CA SER A 33 -39.31 -18.06 -37.46
C SER A 33 -38.92 -19.43 -38.00
N CYS A 34 -38.30 -19.50 -39.18
CA CYS A 34 -37.75 -20.73 -39.75
C CYS A 34 -36.56 -21.25 -38.92
N ALA A 35 -35.65 -20.37 -38.50
CA ALA A 35 -34.53 -20.69 -37.63
C ALA A 35 -34.99 -21.25 -36.28
N VAL A 36 -36.01 -20.66 -35.65
CA VAL A 36 -36.61 -21.16 -34.40
C VAL A 36 -37.10 -22.60 -34.57
N LYS A 37 -37.84 -22.90 -35.65
CA LYS A 37 -38.33 -24.26 -35.93
C LYS A 37 -37.19 -25.26 -36.15
N LEU A 38 -36.15 -24.87 -36.88
CA LEU A 38 -34.96 -25.70 -37.10
C LEU A 38 -34.23 -26.02 -35.79
N VAL A 39 -34.04 -25.03 -34.92
CA VAL A 39 -33.35 -25.17 -33.63
C VAL A 39 -34.19 -25.97 -32.63
N GLU A 40 -35.51 -25.80 -32.59
CA GLU A 40 -36.41 -26.64 -31.78
C GLU A 40 -36.40 -28.11 -32.22
N ASN A 41 -36.29 -28.37 -33.52
CA ASN A 41 -36.09 -29.72 -34.07
C ASN A 41 -34.72 -30.30 -33.65
N LEU A 42 -33.64 -29.51 -33.72
CA LEU A 42 -32.32 -29.91 -33.22
C LEU A 42 -32.34 -30.22 -31.72
N LYS A 43 -32.96 -29.35 -30.90
CA LYS A 43 -33.13 -29.57 -29.45
C LYS A 43 -33.81 -30.90 -29.16
N THR A 44 -34.82 -31.25 -29.96
CA THR A 44 -35.51 -32.53 -29.86
C THR A 44 -34.59 -33.67 -30.27
N ALA A 45 -33.91 -33.57 -31.42
CA ALA A 45 -32.97 -34.57 -31.92
C ALA A 45 -31.84 -34.87 -30.92
N LEU A 46 -31.20 -33.84 -30.35
CA LEU A 46 -30.15 -33.97 -29.32
C LEU A 46 -30.62 -34.69 -28.05
N ARG A 47 -31.93 -34.70 -27.77
CA ARG A 47 -32.54 -35.38 -26.62
C ARG A 47 -33.02 -36.79 -26.94
N THR A 48 -33.49 -37.07 -28.16
CA THR A 48 -34.20 -38.31 -28.50
C THR A 48 -33.48 -39.24 -29.47
N GLN A 49 -32.49 -38.76 -30.23
CA GLN A 49 -31.69 -39.63 -31.12
C GLN A 49 -30.61 -40.40 -30.34
N THR A 50 -29.98 -41.35 -31.02
CA THR A 50 -28.92 -42.21 -30.48
C THR A 50 -27.67 -41.41 -30.08
N LEU A 51 -26.84 -41.99 -29.20
CA LEU A 51 -25.53 -41.42 -28.83
C LEU A 51 -24.67 -41.09 -30.06
N SER A 52 -24.74 -41.89 -31.14
CA SER A 52 -24.01 -41.63 -32.39
C SER A 52 -24.37 -40.29 -33.05
N PHE A 53 -25.64 -39.84 -32.99
CA PHE A 53 -26.03 -38.51 -33.47
C PHE A 53 -25.35 -37.41 -32.64
N VAL A 54 -25.33 -37.57 -31.31
CA VAL A 54 -24.71 -36.59 -30.40
C VAL A 54 -23.19 -36.52 -30.61
N VAL A 55 -22.52 -37.66 -30.80
CA VAL A 55 -21.08 -37.73 -31.13
C VAL A 55 -20.80 -37.05 -32.47
N SER A 56 -21.55 -37.40 -33.52
CA SER A 56 -21.41 -36.78 -34.84
C SER A 56 -21.62 -35.27 -34.81
N PHE A 57 -22.63 -34.78 -34.07
CA PHE A 57 -22.87 -33.34 -33.87
C PHE A 57 -21.70 -32.63 -33.18
N ILE A 58 -21.04 -33.28 -32.22
CA ILE A 58 -19.84 -32.77 -31.55
C ILE A 58 -18.64 -32.73 -32.51
N GLU A 59 -18.38 -33.81 -33.23
CA GLU A 59 -17.28 -33.93 -34.20
C GLU A 59 -17.37 -32.91 -35.33
N LEU A 60 -18.61 -32.63 -35.79
CA LEU A 60 -18.93 -31.60 -36.78
C LEU A 60 -18.90 -30.16 -36.22
N LYS A 61 -18.39 -29.95 -35.00
CA LYS A 61 -18.32 -28.65 -34.30
C LYS A 61 -19.68 -27.99 -34.07
N GLY A 62 -20.76 -28.77 -33.97
CA GLY A 62 -22.11 -28.25 -33.76
C GLY A 62 -22.26 -27.40 -32.49
N LEU A 63 -21.50 -27.70 -31.42
CA LEU A 63 -21.47 -26.84 -30.24
C LEU A 63 -20.92 -25.43 -30.57
N GLN A 64 -19.82 -25.32 -31.31
CA GLN A 64 -19.27 -24.01 -31.72
C GLN A 64 -20.30 -23.22 -32.54
N CYS A 65 -21.03 -23.88 -33.46
CA CYS A 65 -22.08 -23.23 -34.23
C CYS A 65 -23.19 -22.63 -33.35
N LEU A 66 -23.57 -23.30 -32.25
CA LEU A 66 -24.55 -22.77 -31.29
C LEU A 66 -23.97 -21.57 -30.51
N LEU A 67 -22.69 -21.64 -30.09
CA LEU A 67 -22.01 -20.56 -29.34
C LEU A 67 -21.78 -19.31 -30.21
N ASP A 68 -21.37 -19.50 -31.47
CA ASP A 68 -21.25 -18.43 -32.46
C ASP A 68 -22.59 -17.73 -32.70
N PHE A 69 -23.70 -18.47 -32.62
CA PHE A 69 -25.05 -17.90 -32.73
C PHE A 69 -25.35 -17.00 -31.54
N LEU A 70 -25.20 -17.50 -30.31
CA LEU A 70 -25.42 -16.72 -29.08
C LEU A 70 -24.57 -15.44 -29.05
N SER A 71 -23.31 -15.53 -29.50
CA SER A 71 -22.34 -14.42 -29.46
C SER A 71 -22.57 -13.35 -30.53
N ARG A 72 -23.42 -13.60 -31.53
CA ARG A 72 -23.65 -12.70 -32.68
C ARG A 72 -25.07 -12.16 -32.77
N MET A 73 -26.00 -12.62 -31.92
CA MET A 73 -27.35 -12.07 -31.86
C MET A 73 -27.30 -10.57 -31.53
N ASP A 74 -28.17 -9.80 -32.20
CA ASP A 74 -28.48 -8.46 -31.75
C ASP A 74 -29.46 -8.49 -30.57
N TYR A 75 -29.83 -7.31 -30.08
CA TYR A 75 -30.72 -7.18 -28.93
C TYR A 75 -32.07 -7.86 -29.17
N GLU A 76 -32.72 -7.61 -30.31
CA GLU A 76 -34.07 -8.12 -30.60
C GLU A 76 -34.08 -9.66 -30.75
N MET A 77 -33.08 -10.23 -31.42
CA MET A 77 -32.92 -11.69 -31.51
C MET A 77 -32.59 -12.34 -30.16
N SER A 78 -31.83 -11.67 -29.29
CA SER A 78 -31.46 -12.16 -27.95
C SER A 78 -32.64 -12.20 -26.96
N GLU A 79 -33.59 -11.28 -27.11
CA GLU A 79 -34.87 -11.28 -26.37
C GLU A 79 -35.87 -12.31 -26.93
N GLY A 80 -35.67 -12.75 -28.18
CA GLY A 80 -36.57 -13.63 -28.90
C GLY A 80 -36.54 -15.12 -28.48
N PRO A 81 -37.49 -15.93 -29.02
CA PRO A 81 -37.56 -17.36 -28.74
C PRO A 81 -36.37 -18.15 -29.29
N LEU A 82 -35.66 -17.61 -30.29
CA LEU A 82 -34.50 -18.25 -30.92
C LEU A 82 -33.35 -18.42 -29.92
N HIS A 83 -33.04 -17.39 -29.15
CA HIS A 83 -32.05 -17.43 -28.06
C HIS A 83 -32.40 -18.51 -27.03
N THR A 84 -33.66 -18.56 -26.58
CA THR A 84 -34.14 -19.60 -25.65
C THR A 84 -34.02 -21.01 -26.25
N ALA A 85 -34.29 -21.18 -27.55
CA ALA A 85 -34.18 -22.47 -28.24
C ALA A 85 -32.73 -22.95 -28.34
N ILE A 86 -31.77 -22.06 -28.66
CA ILE A 86 -30.34 -22.37 -28.73
C ILE A 86 -29.80 -22.79 -27.35
N ILE A 87 -30.13 -22.06 -26.28
CA ILE A 87 -29.81 -22.46 -24.89
C ILE A 87 -30.45 -23.83 -24.57
N GLY A 88 -31.66 -24.08 -25.07
CA GLY A 88 -32.33 -25.38 -25.00
C GLY A 88 -31.54 -26.52 -25.67
N CYS A 89 -30.92 -26.29 -26.83
CA CYS A 89 -30.02 -27.25 -27.49
C CYS A 89 -28.79 -27.58 -26.62
N VAL A 90 -28.17 -26.57 -26.01
CA VAL A 90 -27.03 -26.76 -25.09
C VAL A 90 -27.45 -27.58 -23.86
N LYS A 91 -28.62 -27.27 -23.26
CA LYS A 91 -29.20 -28.06 -22.16
C LYS A 91 -29.45 -29.51 -22.57
N ALA A 92 -29.98 -29.74 -23.77
CA ALA A 92 -30.21 -31.10 -24.30
C ALA A 92 -28.89 -31.87 -24.49
N LEU A 93 -27.87 -31.24 -25.07
CA LEU A 93 -26.52 -31.80 -25.25
C LEU A 93 -25.89 -32.25 -23.93
N MET A 94 -26.05 -31.46 -22.85
CA MET A 94 -25.49 -31.77 -21.53
C MET A 94 -26.13 -32.95 -20.79
N ASN A 95 -27.35 -33.37 -21.19
CA ASN A 95 -27.96 -34.58 -20.65
C ASN A 95 -27.19 -35.85 -21.07
N ASN A 96 -26.35 -35.76 -22.10
CA ASN A 96 -25.46 -36.83 -22.52
C ASN A 96 -24.07 -36.72 -21.84
N PRO A 97 -23.46 -37.82 -21.35
CA PRO A 97 -22.10 -37.77 -20.78
C PRO A 97 -21.03 -37.21 -21.71
N GLN A 98 -21.07 -37.53 -23.02
CA GLN A 98 -20.09 -37.00 -23.98
C GLN A 98 -20.34 -35.52 -24.28
N GLY A 99 -21.60 -35.13 -24.47
CA GLY A 99 -21.97 -33.72 -24.66
C GLY A 99 -21.57 -32.85 -23.46
N ARG A 100 -21.80 -33.34 -22.23
CA ARG A 100 -21.35 -32.69 -20.99
C ARG A 100 -19.84 -32.58 -20.89
N ALA A 101 -19.11 -33.64 -21.21
CA ALA A 101 -17.63 -33.62 -21.22
C ALA A 101 -17.10 -32.60 -22.24
N HIS A 102 -17.70 -32.53 -23.44
CA HIS A 102 -17.31 -31.58 -24.48
C HIS A 102 -17.63 -30.12 -24.08
N VAL A 103 -18.81 -29.85 -23.51
CA VAL A 103 -19.19 -28.54 -22.94
C VAL A 103 -18.21 -28.08 -21.85
N LEU A 104 -17.76 -28.98 -20.98
CA LEU A 104 -16.78 -28.67 -19.93
C LEU A 104 -15.36 -28.47 -20.49
N ALA A 105 -14.98 -29.18 -21.55
CA ALA A 105 -13.67 -29.06 -22.19
C ALA A 105 -13.53 -27.77 -23.01
N HIS A 106 -14.62 -27.28 -23.62
CA HIS A 106 -14.61 -26.07 -24.43
C HIS A 106 -14.24 -24.83 -23.58
N PRO A 107 -13.32 -23.95 -24.06
CA PRO A 107 -12.84 -22.80 -23.28
C PRO A 107 -13.96 -21.80 -22.96
N ASP A 108 -14.65 -21.31 -23.99
CA ASP A 108 -15.58 -20.16 -23.86
C ASP A 108 -17.06 -20.54 -23.75
N CYS A 109 -17.38 -21.84 -23.70
CA CYS A 109 -18.78 -22.30 -23.73
C CYS A 109 -19.56 -21.79 -22.51
N ILE A 110 -19.01 -22.00 -21.31
CA ILE A 110 -19.63 -21.59 -20.05
C ILE A 110 -19.65 -20.06 -19.91
N ASN A 111 -18.61 -19.36 -20.42
CA ASN A 111 -18.57 -17.90 -20.47
C ASN A 111 -19.69 -17.33 -21.36
N THR A 112 -19.93 -17.93 -22.53
CA THR A 112 -20.97 -17.53 -23.48
C THR A 112 -22.36 -17.80 -22.90
N ILE A 113 -22.57 -18.97 -22.29
CA ILE A 113 -23.81 -19.31 -21.59
C ILE A 113 -24.10 -18.33 -20.45
N ALA A 114 -23.09 -17.89 -19.70
CA ALA A 114 -23.26 -16.90 -18.63
C ALA A 114 -23.64 -15.50 -19.17
N GLN A 115 -23.13 -15.08 -20.34
CA GLN A 115 -23.52 -13.82 -20.99
C GLN A 115 -25.03 -13.73 -21.26
N SER A 116 -25.67 -14.86 -21.56
CA SER A 116 -27.12 -14.98 -21.73
C SER A 116 -27.95 -14.69 -20.45
N LEU A 117 -27.33 -14.39 -19.30
CA LEU A 117 -28.03 -13.82 -18.13
C LEU A 117 -28.40 -12.33 -18.31
N ALA A 118 -27.76 -11.61 -19.24
CA ALA A 118 -28.00 -10.18 -19.45
C ALA A 118 -29.31 -9.84 -20.19
N VAL A 119 -29.92 -10.79 -20.90
CA VAL A 119 -31.19 -10.58 -21.64
C VAL A 119 -32.38 -10.42 -20.68
N GLU A 120 -33.42 -9.70 -21.05
CA GLU A 120 -34.67 -9.52 -20.27
C GLU A 120 -35.67 -10.69 -20.45
N ASN A 121 -35.31 -11.73 -21.23
CA ASN A 121 -36.11 -12.93 -21.43
C ASN A 121 -35.97 -13.92 -20.24
N VAL A 122 -37.03 -14.00 -19.44
CA VAL A 122 -37.14 -14.86 -18.24
C VAL A 122 -36.86 -16.34 -18.53
N LYS A 123 -37.34 -16.88 -19.66
CA LYS A 123 -37.16 -18.30 -20.01
C LYS A 123 -35.71 -18.61 -20.35
N SER A 124 -35.02 -17.69 -21.03
CA SER A 124 -33.58 -17.79 -21.26
C SER A 124 -32.81 -17.76 -19.94
N LYS A 125 -33.08 -16.79 -19.04
CA LYS A 125 -32.42 -16.73 -17.70
C LYS A 125 -32.60 -18.03 -16.91
N VAL A 126 -33.83 -18.56 -16.83
CA VAL A 126 -34.11 -19.84 -16.15
C VAL A 126 -33.27 -20.98 -16.73
N ALA A 127 -33.28 -21.16 -18.05
CA ALA A 127 -32.55 -22.24 -18.70
C ALA A 127 -31.03 -22.13 -18.52
N VAL A 128 -30.47 -20.91 -18.53
CA VAL A 128 -29.07 -20.63 -18.23
C VAL A 128 -28.73 -20.99 -16.77
N LEU A 129 -29.54 -20.57 -15.80
CA LEU A 129 -29.31 -20.85 -14.38
C LEU A 129 -29.40 -22.34 -14.06
N GLU A 130 -30.31 -23.07 -14.71
CA GLU A 130 -30.37 -24.54 -14.61
C GLU A 130 -29.11 -25.21 -15.17
N ILE A 131 -28.58 -24.72 -16.31
CA ILE A 131 -27.32 -25.20 -16.89
C ILE A 131 -26.15 -24.93 -15.94
N LEU A 132 -25.96 -23.69 -15.50
CA LEU A 132 -24.85 -23.30 -14.62
C LEU A 132 -24.93 -24.02 -13.26
N GLY A 133 -26.13 -24.13 -12.70
CA GLY A 133 -26.39 -24.90 -11.48
C GLY A 133 -26.02 -26.37 -11.65
N ALA A 134 -26.45 -27.01 -12.75
CA ALA A 134 -26.08 -28.39 -13.04
C ALA A 134 -24.56 -28.58 -13.24
N ILE A 135 -23.85 -27.59 -13.81
CA ILE A 135 -22.38 -27.64 -13.95
C ILE A 135 -21.67 -27.58 -12.59
N CYS A 136 -22.20 -26.85 -11.60
CA CYS A 136 -21.64 -26.82 -10.24
C CYS A 136 -21.62 -28.20 -9.57
N LEU A 137 -22.54 -29.10 -9.93
CA LEU A 137 -22.59 -30.47 -9.41
C LEU A 137 -21.53 -31.41 -10.03
N VAL A 138 -20.86 -31.00 -11.12
CA VAL A 138 -19.92 -31.86 -11.85
C VAL A 138 -18.48 -31.58 -11.42
N PRO A 139 -17.61 -32.61 -11.23
CA PRO A 139 -16.20 -32.41 -10.91
C PRO A 139 -15.49 -31.43 -11.86
N GLY A 140 -14.87 -30.41 -11.29
CA GLY A 140 -14.19 -29.34 -12.03
C GLY A 140 -15.12 -28.30 -12.70
N GLY A 141 -16.43 -28.54 -12.76
CA GLY A 141 -17.42 -27.63 -13.33
C GLY A 141 -17.67 -26.39 -12.46
N HIS A 142 -17.76 -26.57 -11.14
CA HIS A 142 -17.99 -25.51 -10.15
C HIS A 142 -17.02 -24.31 -10.30
N ARG A 143 -15.70 -24.54 -10.29
CA ARG A 143 -14.71 -23.46 -10.50
C ARG A 143 -14.85 -22.79 -11.88
N LYS A 144 -15.22 -23.54 -12.93
CA LYS A 144 -15.46 -22.98 -14.27
C LYS A 144 -16.68 -22.05 -14.27
N VAL A 145 -17.73 -22.36 -13.51
CA VAL A 145 -18.91 -21.49 -13.35
C VAL A 145 -18.55 -20.19 -12.62
N LEU A 146 -17.78 -20.26 -11.53
CA LEU A 146 -17.35 -19.07 -10.79
C LEU A 146 -16.46 -18.15 -11.64
N ASN A 147 -15.57 -18.72 -12.45
CA ASN A 147 -14.80 -17.99 -13.45
C ASN A 147 -15.69 -17.39 -14.55
N ALA A 148 -16.73 -18.11 -15.00
CA ALA A 148 -17.69 -17.58 -15.96
C ALA A 148 -18.54 -16.43 -15.38
N MET A 149 -18.83 -16.43 -14.08
CA MET A 149 -19.46 -15.29 -13.41
C MET A 149 -18.50 -14.09 -13.29
N LEU A 150 -17.19 -14.31 -13.07
CA LEU A 150 -16.18 -13.25 -13.16
C LEU A 150 -16.02 -12.70 -14.59
N HIS A 151 -16.19 -13.54 -15.61
CA HIS A 151 -16.28 -13.08 -17.01
C HIS A 151 -17.57 -12.26 -17.24
N PHE A 152 -18.70 -12.77 -16.76
CA PHE A 152 -20.00 -12.10 -16.85
C PHE A 152 -19.98 -10.72 -16.20
N GLN A 153 -19.33 -10.57 -15.04
CA GLN A 153 -19.13 -9.29 -14.38
C GLN A 153 -18.53 -8.23 -15.32
N LYS A 154 -17.48 -8.60 -16.06
CA LYS A 154 -16.81 -7.70 -17.02
C LYS A 154 -17.70 -7.40 -18.22
N TYR A 155 -18.43 -8.39 -18.71
CA TYR A 155 -19.34 -8.28 -19.85
C TYR A 155 -20.55 -7.38 -19.56
N ALA A 156 -21.24 -7.61 -18.43
CA ALA A 156 -22.41 -6.84 -17.99
C ALA A 156 -22.05 -5.52 -17.28
N ALA A 157 -20.75 -5.20 -17.15
CA ALA A 157 -20.22 -4.05 -16.42
C ALA A 157 -20.70 -3.96 -14.95
N GLU A 158 -20.86 -5.10 -14.28
CA GLU A 158 -21.29 -5.18 -12.89
C GLU A 158 -20.18 -4.82 -11.89
N ARG A 159 -20.56 -4.21 -10.77
CA ARG A 159 -19.61 -3.92 -9.68
C ARG A 159 -19.05 -5.19 -9.04
N THR A 160 -19.87 -6.25 -8.98
CA THR A 160 -19.54 -7.57 -8.43
C THR A 160 -20.30 -8.63 -9.22
N ARG A 161 -19.70 -9.82 -9.42
CA ARG A 161 -20.17 -10.91 -10.31
C ARG A 161 -21.56 -11.51 -10.09
N PHE A 162 -22.28 -11.12 -9.04
CA PHE A 162 -23.63 -11.60 -8.73
C PHE A 162 -24.66 -10.45 -8.60
N GLN A 163 -24.31 -9.23 -9.04
CA GLN A 163 -25.15 -8.06 -8.81
C GLN A 163 -26.48 -8.18 -9.56
N LEU A 164 -26.47 -8.43 -10.88
CA LEU A 164 -27.71 -8.55 -11.66
C LEU A 164 -28.56 -9.73 -11.19
N LEU A 165 -27.91 -10.83 -10.82
CA LEU A 165 -28.55 -12.04 -10.28
C LEU A 165 -29.38 -11.74 -9.03
N ILE A 166 -28.84 -10.95 -8.09
CA ILE A 166 -29.55 -10.55 -6.87
C ILE A 166 -30.59 -9.45 -7.17
N CYS A 167 -30.33 -8.56 -8.13
CA CYS A 167 -31.34 -7.61 -8.61
C CYS A 167 -32.56 -8.33 -9.21
N ASP A 168 -32.37 -9.36 -10.05
CA ASP A 168 -33.46 -10.16 -10.63
C ASP A 168 -34.26 -10.94 -9.58
N LEU A 169 -33.60 -11.38 -8.50
CA LEU A 169 -34.26 -12.05 -7.37
C LEU A 169 -35.21 -11.08 -6.63
N ASP A 170 -34.77 -9.85 -6.36
CA ASP A 170 -35.63 -8.83 -5.74
C ASP A 170 -36.68 -8.26 -6.69
N ARG A 171 -36.40 -8.23 -8.01
CA ARG A 171 -37.23 -7.54 -9.01
C ARG A 171 -38.69 -7.98 -8.94
N SER A 172 -39.55 -7.00 -8.67
CA SER A 172 -41.00 -7.16 -8.51
C SER A 172 -41.80 -6.20 -9.41
N THR A 173 -41.18 -5.69 -10.47
CA THR A 173 -41.78 -4.75 -11.45
C THR A 173 -41.93 -5.40 -12.82
N GLY A 174 -42.91 -4.91 -13.61
CA GLY A 174 -43.18 -5.40 -14.96
C GLY A 174 -43.38 -6.92 -15.04
N ARG A 175 -42.79 -7.54 -16.07
CA ARG A 175 -42.86 -8.99 -16.33
C ARG A 175 -42.30 -9.86 -15.19
N TYR A 176 -41.52 -9.32 -14.26
CA TYR A 176 -40.84 -10.06 -13.19
C TYR A 176 -41.65 -10.21 -11.90
N LYS A 177 -42.79 -9.51 -11.79
CA LYS A 177 -43.59 -9.43 -10.56
C LYS A 177 -44.03 -10.79 -10.01
N GLU A 178 -44.45 -11.70 -10.89
CA GLU A 178 -45.03 -13.00 -10.51
C GLU A 178 -44.19 -14.20 -11.01
N GLU A 179 -43.00 -13.94 -11.57
CA GLU A 179 -42.11 -14.95 -12.13
C GLU A 179 -41.30 -15.71 -11.06
N VAL A 180 -42.03 -16.53 -10.30
CA VAL A 180 -41.47 -17.40 -9.24
C VAL A 180 -40.51 -18.45 -9.81
N ALA A 181 -40.68 -18.86 -11.07
CA ALA A 181 -39.77 -19.80 -11.74
C ALA A 181 -38.33 -19.27 -11.79
N LEU A 182 -38.14 -17.99 -12.12
CA LEU A 182 -36.82 -17.35 -12.12
C LEU A 182 -36.25 -17.22 -10.70
N LYS A 183 -37.07 -16.74 -9.75
CA LYS A 183 -36.66 -16.62 -8.33
C LYS A 183 -36.20 -17.98 -7.77
N THR A 184 -36.89 -19.05 -8.14
CA THR A 184 -36.53 -20.44 -7.79
C THR A 184 -35.23 -20.88 -8.46
N ALA A 185 -35.05 -20.61 -9.75
CA ALA A 185 -33.82 -20.94 -10.49
C ALA A 185 -32.60 -20.20 -9.94
N ILE A 186 -32.75 -18.91 -9.57
CA ILE A 186 -31.70 -18.11 -8.93
C ILE A 186 -31.31 -18.72 -7.58
N MET A 187 -32.28 -19.01 -6.69
CA MET A 187 -31.98 -19.61 -5.38
C MET A 187 -31.42 -21.03 -5.49
N SER A 188 -31.85 -21.81 -6.48
CA SER A 188 -31.26 -23.12 -6.80
C SER A 188 -29.80 -22.98 -7.22
N PHE A 189 -29.49 -22.04 -8.12
CA PHE A 189 -28.13 -21.73 -8.57
C PHE A 189 -27.23 -21.23 -7.42
N ILE A 190 -27.71 -20.31 -6.58
CA ILE A 190 -26.96 -19.80 -5.41
C ILE A 190 -26.61 -20.95 -4.45
N ASN A 191 -27.57 -21.83 -4.17
CA ASN A 191 -27.33 -23.03 -3.36
C ASN A 191 -26.35 -24.00 -4.06
N ALA A 192 -26.40 -24.14 -5.39
CA ALA A 192 -25.46 -24.96 -6.14
C ALA A 192 -24.02 -24.38 -6.10
N ALA A 193 -23.87 -23.06 -6.22
CA ALA A 193 -22.58 -22.37 -6.15
C ALA A 193 -21.96 -22.40 -4.74
N LEU A 194 -22.78 -22.31 -3.68
CA LEU A 194 -22.31 -22.34 -2.30
C LEU A 194 -21.94 -23.73 -1.78
N ASN A 195 -22.68 -24.77 -2.16
CA ASN A 195 -22.62 -26.07 -1.46
C ASN A 195 -21.97 -27.20 -2.26
N TYR A 196 -21.58 -26.96 -3.51
CA TYR A 196 -20.89 -27.95 -4.36
C TYR A 196 -19.45 -27.52 -4.65
N GLY A 197 -18.68 -28.40 -5.29
CA GLY A 197 -17.25 -28.20 -5.51
C GLY A 197 -16.51 -27.93 -4.20
N ALA A 198 -15.73 -26.84 -4.16
CA ALA A 198 -14.98 -26.46 -2.96
C ALA A 198 -15.86 -26.20 -1.73
N GLY A 199 -17.14 -25.86 -1.92
CA GLY A 199 -18.09 -25.64 -0.83
C GLY A 199 -18.44 -26.90 -0.04
N GLN A 200 -18.20 -28.10 -0.56
CA GLN A 200 -18.46 -29.35 0.17
C GLN A 200 -17.52 -29.49 1.37
N ASP A 201 -16.21 -29.32 1.12
CA ASP A 201 -15.15 -29.66 2.07
C ASP A 201 -14.56 -28.44 2.83
N HIS A 202 -14.86 -27.21 2.40
CA HIS A 202 -14.19 -26.00 2.91
C HIS A 202 -15.18 -24.95 3.42
N LEU A 203 -15.28 -24.83 4.76
CA LEU A 203 -16.07 -23.80 5.43
C LEU A 203 -15.62 -22.39 5.01
N GLU A 204 -14.31 -22.16 4.90
CA GLU A 204 -13.72 -20.87 4.49
C GLU A 204 -14.26 -20.41 3.14
N PHE A 205 -14.37 -21.33 2.18
CA PHE A 205 -14.94 -21.06 0.86
C PHE A 205 -16.43 -20.73 0.95
N ARG A 206 -17.22 -21.51 1.72
CA ARG A 206 -18.65 -21.23 1.91
C ARG A 206 -18.89 -19.88 2.57
N LEU A 207 -18.09 -19.52 3.58
CA LEU A 207 -18.18 -18.24 4.28
C LEU A 207 -17.84 -17.06 3.36
N HIS A 208 -16.74 -17.16 2.61
CA HIS A 208 -16.31 -16.16 1.61
C HIS A 208 -17.41 -15.92 0.56
N LEU A 209 -17.82 -16.96 -0.16
CA LEU A 209 -18.81 -16.83 -1.24
C LEU A 209 -20.18 -16.39 -0.70
N ARG A 210 -20.55 -16.79 0.51
CA ARG A 210 -21.79 -16.31 1.16
C ARG A 210 -21.69 -14.83 1.53
N TYR A 211 -20.51 -14.33 1.92
CA TYR A 211 -20.33 -12.92 2.27
C TYR A 211 -20.63 -11.99 1.08
N GLU A 212 -20.26 -12.36 -0.15
CA GLU A 212 -20.68 -11.63 -1.36
C GLU A 212 -22.21 -11.47 -1.44
N PHE A 213 -22.97 -12.56 -1.27
CA PHE A 213 -24.44 -12.50 -1.30
C PHE A 213 -25.03 -11.71 -0.13
N LEU A 214 -24.43 -11.79 1.06
CA LEU A 214 -24.84 -10.99 2.22
C LEU A 214 -24.63 -9.49 1.98
N MET A 215 -23.49 -9.11 1.38
CA MET A 215 -23.16 -7.72 1.03
C MET A 215 -24.02 -7.17 -0.12
N LEU A 216 -24.53 -8.04 -1.00
CA LEU A 216 -25.57 -7.70 -1.99
C LEU A 216 -26.99 -7.62 -1.40
N GLY A 217 -27.17 -7.84 -0.09
CA GLY A 217 -28.45 -7.64 0.58
C GLY A 217 -29.43 -8.82 0.47
N ILE A 218 -28.96 -10.05 0.25
CA ILE A 218 -29.83 -11.22 0.06
C ILE A 218 -30.80 -11.50 1.22
N ILE A 219 -30.47 -11.13 2.47
CA ILE A 219 -31.29 -11.47 3.65
C ILE A 219 -32.66 -10.75 3.66
N PRO A 220 -32.76 -9.41 3.49
CA PRO A 220 -34.04 -8.76 3.22
C PRO A 220 -34.82 -9.37 2.03
N ILE A 221 -34.11 -9.74 0.96
CA ILE A 221 -34.72 -10.29 -0.25
C ILE A 221 -35.33 -11.67 0.04
N ILE A 222 -34.65 -12.57 0.75
CA ILE A 222 -35.19 -13.87 1.18
C ILE A 222 -36.49 -13.70 1.99
N LYS A 223 -36.54 -12.73 2.92
CA LYS A 223 -37.76 -12.43 3.68
C LYS A 223 -38.92 -11.98 2.78
N LYS A 224 -38.63 -11.16 1.76
CA LYS A 224 -39.60 -10.76 0.72
C LYS A 224 -40.03 -11.96 -0.13
N MET A 225 -39.12 -12.87 -0.49
CA MET A 225 -39.40 -14.03 -1.33
C MET A 225 -40.42 -14.97 -0.69
N ARG A 226 -40.38 -15.18 0.64
CA ARG A 226 -41.37 -16.00 1.38
C ARG A 226 -42.82 -15.53 1.21
N SER A 227 -43.06 -14.25 0.86
CA SER A 227 -44.42 -13.75 0.59
C SER A 227 -45.08 -14.32 -0.68
N HIS A 228 -44.33 -15.00 -1.55
CA HIS A 228 -44.85 -15.60 -2.79
C HIS A 228 -45.53 -16.97 -2.56
N GLY A 229 -45.42 -17.56 -1.37
CA GLY A 229 -46.13 -18.79 -0.99
C GLY A 229 -45.82 -20.02 -1.85
N ASN A 230 -44.60 -20.14 -2.40
CA ASN A 230 -44.23 -21.22 -3.29
C ASN A 230 -43.33 -22.24 -2.60
N ALA A 231 -43.88 -23.43 -2.33
CA ALA A 231 -43.20 -24.50 -1.61
C ALA A 231 -41.85 -24.97 -2.22
N THR A 232 -41.61 -24.76 -3.52
CA THR A 232 -40.30 -25.11 -4.13
C THR A 232 -39.27 -24.02 -3.91
N LEU A 233 -39.67 -22.75 -4.03
CA LEU A 233 -38.83 -21.61 -3.65
C LEU A 233 -38.51 -21.67 -2.15
N ASP A 234 -39.52 -21.85 -1.30
CA ASP A 234 -39.37 -21.87 0.16
C ASP A 234 -38.37 -22.95 0.61
N ARG A 235 -38.39 -24.17 0.03
CA ARG A 235 -37.36 -25.20 0.30
C ARG A 235 -35.93 -24.73 -0.02
N HIS A 236 -35.72 -23.96 -1.08
CA HIS A 236 -34.40 -23.40 -1.40
C HIS A 236 -34.01 -22.24 -0.47
N LEU A 237 -34.97 -21.46 0.04
CA LEU A 237 -34.74 -20.44 1.07
C LEU A 237 -34.37 -21.10 2.41
N ASP A 238 -35.13 -22.11 2.82
CA ASP A 238 -34.91 -22.90 4.04
C ASP A 238 -33.55 -23.60 4.00
N PHE A 239 -33.17 -24.21 2.87
CA PHE A 239 -31.86 -24.84 2.71
C PHE A 239 -30.72 -23.81 2.82
N PHE A 240 -30.85 -22.63 2.21
CA PHE A 240 -29.86 -21.56 2.33
C PHE A 240 -29.70 -21.10 3.78
N GLU A 241 -30.81 -20.87 4.49
CA GLU A 241 -30.80 -20.44 5.90
C GLU A 241 -30.27 -21.55 6.83
N MET A 242 -30.63 -22.82 6.59
CA MET A 242 -30.12 -23.98 7.32
C MET A 242 -28.60 -24.06 7.24
N VAL A 243 -28.03 -24.12 6.03
CA VAL A 243 -26.56 -24.22 5.87
C VAL A 243 -25.86 -22.96 6.38
N ARG A 244 -26.44 -21.76 6.19
CA ARG A 244 -25.90 -20.53 6.79
C ARG A 244 -25.80 -20.64 8.31
N ASN A 245 -26.86 -21.12 8.98
CA ASN A 245 -26.89 -21.27 10.43
C ASN A 245 -25.93 -22.37 10.92
N GLU A 246 -25.69 -23.42 10.13
CA GLU A 246 -24.69 -24.45 10.41
C GLU A 246 -23.27 -23.89 10.28
N ASP A 247 -22.97 -23.17 9.21
CA ASP A 247 -21.68 -22.52 8.97
C ASP A 247 -21.36 -21.46 10.03
N GLU A 248 -22.35 -20.64 10.43
CA GLU A 248 -22.18 -19.67 11.52
C GLU A 248 -21.88 -20.36 12.87
N LYS A 249 -22.51 -21.51 13.15
CA LYS A 249 -22.20 -22.32 14.34
C LYS A 249 -20.81 -22.98 14.25
N GLU A 250 -20.43 -23.50 13.08
CA GLU A 250 -19.10 -24.09 12.88
C GLU A 250 -17.99 -23.03 13.01
N PHE A 251 -18.22 -21.84 12.48
CA PHE A 251 -17.32 -20.71 12.62
C PHE A 251 -17.22 -20.23 14.08
N ALA A 252 -18.35 -20.07 14.79
CA ALA A 252 -18.36 -19.66 16.19
C ALA A 252 -17.62 -20.64 17.12
N LYS A 253 -17.62 -21.95 16.84
CA LYS A 253 -16.80 -22.95 17.58
C LYS A 253 -15.30 -22.65 17.54
N ARG A 254 -14.80 -21.87 16.57
CA ARG A 254 -13.39 -21.45 16.48
C ARG A 254 -13.04 -20.29 17.43
N PHE A 255 -14.02 -19.77 18.16
CA PHE A 255 -13.93 -18.62 19.07
C PHE A 255 -14.81 -18.84 20.32
N ASP A 256 -14.72 -20.03 20.93
CA ASP A 256 -15.43 -20.41 22.16
C ASP A 256 -16.97 -20.27 22.11
N GLY A 257 -17.55 -20.38 20.91
CA GLY A 257 -19.00 -20.24 20.69
C GLY A 257 -19.49 -18.79 20.56
N VAL A 258 -18.59 -17.80 20.57
CA VAL A 258 -18.95 -16.40 20.34
C VAL A 258 -19.41 -16.20 18.90
N HIS A 259 -20.64 -15.72 18.72
CA HIS A 259 -21.13 -15.31 17.40
C HIS A 259 -20.34 -14.11 16.88
N VAL A 260 -19.90 -14.18 15.63
CA VAL A 260 -19.13 -13.12 14.96
C VAL A 260 -20.07 -12.36 14.03
N ASP A 261 -20.40 -11.12 14.39
CA ASP A 261 -21.22 -10.25 13.56
C ASP A 261 -20.37 -9.67 12.42
N SER A 262 -20.53 -10.24 11.23
CA SER A 262 -19.86 -9.82 10.00
C SER A 262 -20.26 -8.43 9.49
N LYS A 263 -21.23 -7.76 10.12
CA LYS A 263 -21.60 -6.35 9.87
C LYS A 263 -20.90 -5.36 10.79
N SER A 264 -20.34 -5.82 11.92
CA SER A 264 -19.71 -4.97 12.92
C SER A 264 -18.19 -5.11 12.88
N ALA A 265 -17.53 -4.12 12.29
CA ALA A 265 -16.07 -4.05 12.26
C ALA A 265 -15.45 -4.08 13.67
N ALA A 266 -16.12 -3.47 14.66
CA ALA A 266 -15.71 -3.53 16.06
C ALA A 266 -15.78 -4.96 16.63
N ASN A 267 -16.89 -5.69 16.41
CA ASN A 267 -17.04 -7.07 16.86
C ASN A 267 -15.99 -7.99 16.22
N MET A 268 -15.80 -7.88 14.89
CA MET A 268 -14.78 -8.65 14.18
C MET A 268 -13.37 -8.35 14.69
N PHE A 269 -13.03 -7.08 14.95
CA PHE A 269 -11.75 -6.71 15.54
C PHE A 269 -11.58 -7.24 16.97
N ASP A 270 -12.60 -7.16 17.83
CA ASP A 270 -12.54 -7.68 19.20
C ASP A 270 -12.33 -9.20 19.24
N VAL A 271 -12.99 -9.94 18.36
CA VAL A 271 -12.81 -11.39 18.21
C VAL A 271 -11.40 -11.73 17.71
N LEU A 272 -10.90 -11.02 16.70
CA LEU A 272 -9.52 -11.18 16.21
C LEU A 272 -8.49 -10.85 17.30
N ARG A 273 -8.66 -9.72 17.98
CA ARG A 273 -7.80 -9.27 19.09
C ARG A 273 -7.77 -10.33 20.20
N LYS A 274 -8.93 -10.80 20.68
CA LYS A 274 -9.00 -11.88 21.68
C LYS A 274 -8.23 -13.12 21.22
N LYS A 275 -8.40 -13.54 19.96
CA LYS A 275 -7.71 -14.73 19.41
C LYS A 275 -6.18 -14.61 19.36
N ILE A 276 -5.62 -13.43 19.05
CA ILE A 276 -4.17 -13.31 18.81
C ILE A 276 -3.39 -12.42 19.78
N HIS A 277 -4.01 -11.71 20.73
CA HIS A 277 -3.32 -10.74 21.60
C HIS A 277 -2.16 -11.31 22.44
N LEU A 278 -2.18 -12.60 22.78
CA LEU A 278 -1.10 -13.29 23.50
C LEU A 278 -0.07 -13.98 22.57
N SER A 279 -0.21 -13.81 21.25
CA SER A 279 0.67 -14.44 20.26
C SER A 279 1.70 -13.46 19.70
N THR A 280 2.80 -14.01 19.17
CA THR A 280 3.81 -13.26 18.42
C THR A 280 3.28 -12.62 17.12
N ALA A 281 2.05 -12.94 16.71
CA ALA A 281 1.37 -12.30 15.57
C ALA A 281 0.64 -11.00 15.93
N TYR A 282 0.44 -10.67 17.22
CA TYR A 282 -0.26 -9.44 17.60
C TYR A 282 0.44 -8.15 17.13
N PRO A 283 1.78 -8.00 17.21
CA PRO A 283 2.49 -6.85 16.62
C PRO A 283 2.27 -6.73 15.11
N ASN A 284 2.12 -7.87 14.40
CA ASN A 284 1.85 -7.86 12.96
C ASN A 284 0.44 -7.33 12.67
N LEU A 285 -0.58 -7.68 13.47
CA LEU A 285 -1.92 -7.08 13.34
C LEU A 285 -1.90 -5.57 13.59
N LEU A 286 -1.21 -5.11 14.63
CA LEU A 286 -1.06 -3.67 14.89
C LEU A 286 -0.33 -2.95 13.75
N SER A 287 0.70 -3.58 13.17
CA SER A 287 1.40 -3.06 11.98
C SER A 287 0.47 -2.98 10.77
N ILE A 288 -0.32 -4.03 10.48
CA ILE A 288 -1.29 -4.04 9.37
C ILE A 288 -2.30 -2.90 9.54
N LEU A 289 -2.87 -2.73 10.73
CA LEU A 289 -3.83 -1.66 11.03
C LEU A 289 -3.19 -0.26 10.94
N HIS A 290 -1.94 -0.10 11.39
CA HIS A 290 -1.20 1.14 11.22
C HIS A 290 -1.03 1.49 9.73
N HIS A 291 -0.63 0.53 8.89
CA HIS A 291 -0.48 0.75 7.45
C HIS A 291 -1.82 1.01 6.75
N MET A 292 -2.92 0.37 7.19
CA MET A 292 -4.28 0.69 6.73
C MET A 292 -4.67 2.15 7.00
N LEU A 293 -4.24 2.73 8.12
CA LEU A 293 -4.47 4.15 8.44
C LEU A 293 -3.61 5.11 7.60
N LEU A 294 -2.51 4.65 7.00
CA LEU A 294 -1.66 5.46 6.11
C LEU A 294 -2.20 5.55 4.67
N ILE A 295 -3.25 4.78 4.33
CA ILE A 295 -3.86 4.78 3.00
C ILE A 295 -4.59 6.13 2.76
N PRO A 296 -4.18 6.97 1.79
CA PRO A 296 -4.71 8.34 1.65
C PRO A 296 -6.19 8.40 1.25
N TYR A 297 -6.97 9.32 1.82
CA TYR A 297 -8.37 9.50 1.41
C TYR A 297 -8.52 10.32 0.11
N GLY A 298 -9.55 10.04 -0.70
CA GLY A 298 -10.08 10.99 -1.69
C GLY A 298 -9.65 10.85 -3.16
N LYS A 299 -9.05 9.72 -3.60
CA LYS A 299 -8.79 9.45 -5.04
C LYS A 299 -9.22 8.04 -5.46
N ASN A 300 -9.65 7.89 -6.71
CA ASN A 300 -10.11 6.61 -7.27
C ASN A 300 -9.05 5.49 -7.19
N ASP A 301 -7.76 5.83 -7.38
CA ASP A 301 -6.65 4.88 -7.30
C ASP A 301 -6.52 4.26 -5.89
N VAL A 302 -6.94 4.99 -4.85
CA VAL A 302 -6.89 4.51 -3.47
C VAL A 302 -7.99 3.48 -3.19
N MET A 303 -9.16 3.60 -3.82
CA MET A 303 -10.19 2.56 -3.74
C MET A 303 -9.70 1.23 -4.33
N GLN A 304 -8.78 1.28 -5.30
CA GLN A 304 -8.13 0.09 -5.85
C GLN A 304 -7.14 -0.52 -4.86
N VAL A 305 -6.46 0.27 -4.02
CA VAL A 305 -5.59 -0.25 -2.93
C VAL A 305 -6.40 -1.06 -1.92
N TRP A 306 -7.59 -0.59 -1.52
CA TRP A 306 -8.49 -1.36 -0.65
C TRP A 306 -8.98 -2.66 -1.31
N SER A 307 -9.32 -2.61 -2.61
CA SER A 307 -9.70 -3.83 -3.35
C SER A 307 -8.54 -4.81 -3.54
N LEU A 308 -7.31 -4.32 -3.70
CA LEU A 308 -6.11 -5.17 -3.76
C LEU A 308 -5.84 -5.83 -2.40
N LEU A 309 -5.95 -5.07 -1.31
CA LEU A 309 -5.77 -5.58 0.05
C LEU A 309 -6.79 -6.68 0.38
N ASP A 310 -8.06 -6.46 0.04
CA ASP A 310 -9.14 -7.45 0.15
C ASP A 310 -8.81 -8.73 -0.65
N LYS A 311 -8.43 -8.61 -1.92
CA LYS A 311 -7.99 -9.76 -2.76
C LYS A 311 -6.80 -10.53 -2.19
N ILE A 312 -5.80 -9.83 -1.66
CA ILE A 312 -4.65 -10.46 -0.98
C ILE A 312 -5.13 -11.26 0.22
N VAL A 313 -5.98 -10.68 1.08
CA VAL A 313 -6.51 -11.37 2.27
C VAL A 313 -7.36 -12.58 1.89
N GLN A 314 -8.21 -12.47 0.86
CA GLN A 314 -8.98 -13.61 0.33
C GLN A 314 -8.05 -14.75 -0.12
N GLN A 315 -7.02 -14.46 -0.92
CA GLN A 315 -6.07 -15.47 -1.39
C GLN A 315 -5.24 -16.10 -0.25
N LEU A 316 -4.86 -15.31 0.76
CA LEU A 316 -4.18 -15.81 1.97
C LEU A 316 -5.02 -16.85 2.74
N ILE A 317 -6.35 -16.79 2.65
CA ILE A 317 -7.28 -17.66 3.39
C ILE A 317 -7.82 -18.81 2.54
N LEU A 318 -8.09 -18.59 1.25
CA LEU A 318 -8.76 -19.55 0.38
C LEU A 318 -7.81 -20.55 -0.31
N GLN A 319 -6.52 -20.21 -0.46
CA GLN A 319 -5.59 -21.03 -1.24
C GLN A 319 -5.33 -22.40 -0.58
N LEU A 320 -5.68 -23.48 -1.28
CA LEU A 320 -5.65 -24.84 -0.74
C LEU A 320 -4.23 -25.41 -0.63
N LYS A 321 -4.10 -26.59 0.02
CA LYS A 321 -2.81 -27.23 0.36
C LYS A 321 -1.83 -27.46 -0.80
N LYS A 322 -2.26 -27.37 -2.07
CA LYS A 322 -1.43 -27.49 -3.27
C LYS A 322 -1.04 -26.15 -3.92
N GLY A 323 -1.51 -25.01 -3.40
CA GLY A 323 -1.44 -23.72 -4.09
C GLY A 323 -2.58 -23.51 -5.10
N GLU A 324 -3.64 -24.31 -5.01
CA GLU A 324 -4.82 -24.19 -5.88
C GLU A 324 -5.87 -23.30 -5.22
N ASP A 325 -6.29 -22.24 -5.91
CA ASP A 325 -7.37 -21.37 -5.46
C ASP A 325 -8.73 -21.90 -5.95
N PRO A 326 -9.71 -22.11 -5.04
CA PRO A 326 -11.00 -22.71 -5.37
C PRO A 326 -11.92 -21.76 -6.15
N ASP A 327 -11.79 -20.45 -5.92
CA ASP A 327 -12.60 -19.37 -6.52
C ASP A 327 -11.91 -18.69 -7.72
N GLY A 328 -10.86 -19.33 -8.25
CA GLY A 328 -9.86 -18.66 -9.09
C GLY A 328 -8.86 -17.85 -8.24
N ALA A 329 -7.64 -17.66 -8.75
CA ALA A 329 -6.64 -16.85 -8.06
C ALA A 329 -6.96 -15.35 -8.25
N PRO A 330 -7.11 -14.54 -7.18
CA PRO A 330 -7.24 -13.09 -7.33
C PRO A 330 -5.96 -12.44 -7.89
N LEU A 331 -4.80 -13.07 -7.66
CA LEU A 331 -3.47 -12.69 -8.14
C LEU A 331 -2.69 -13.97 -8.54
N ASP A 332 -2.50 -14.20 -9.84
CA ASP A 332 -1.97 -15.47 -10.38
C ASP A 332 -0.54 -15.83 -9.93
N GLU A 333 0.26 -14.84 -9.50
CA GLU A 333 1.68 -15.02 -9.18
C GLU A 333 1.95 -15.43 -7.71
N ILE A 334 0.94 -15.41 -6.83
CA ILE A 334 1.14 -15.56 -5.38
C ILE A 334 0.87 -17.00 -4.91
N ASN A 335 1.93 -17.73 -4.57
CA ASN A 335 1.84 -19.00 -3.84
C ASN A 335 2.06 -18.77 -2.32
N VAL A 336 0.96 -18.58 -1.61
CA VAL A 336 0.91 -18.30 -0.16
C VAL A 336 1.68 -19.36 0.64
N LYS A 337 1.50 -20.64 0.30
CA LYS A 337 2.15 -21.74 1.03
C LYS A 337 3.66 -21.77 0.83
N GLN A 338 4.16 -21.41 -0.35
CA GLN A 338 5.59 -21.26 -0.62
C GLN A 338 6.17 -20.08 0.16
N LEU A 339 5.46 -18.94 0.19
CA LEU A 339 5.86 -17.75 0.96
C LEU A 339 5.92 -18.04 2.47
N ILE A 340 4.91 -18.71 3.03
CA ILE A 340 4.90 -19.12 4.45
C ILE A 340 6.08 -20.05 4.78
N ARG A 341 6.41 -21.00 3.90
CA ARG A 341 7.60 -21.88 4.08
C ARG A 341 8.91 -21.10 4.07
N ALA A 342 9.05 -20.12 3.17
CA ALA A 342 10.25 -19.28 3.10
C ALA A 342 10.41 -18.44 4.38
N LEU A 343 9.32 -17.83 4.86
CA LEU A 343 9.31 -17.08 6.12
C LEU A 343 9.65 -17.97 7.32
N ALA A 344 9.09 -19.18 7.39
CA ALA A 344 9.39 -20.15 8.45
C ALA A 344 10.87 -20.55 8.45
N SER A 345 11.46 -20.84 7.28
CA SER A 345 12.88 -21.15 7.18
C SER A 345 13.77 -19.97 7.59
N GLU A 346 13.36 -18.74 7.31
CA GLU A 346 14.09 -17.54 7.74
C GLU A 346 14.09 -17.40 9.27
N THR A 347 12.97 -17.69 9.94
CA THR A 347 12.91 -17.72 11.41
C THR A 347 13.75 -18.84 12.01
N ASP A 348 13.75 -20.03 11.40
CA ASP A 348 14.61 -21.14 11.85
C ASP A 348 16.09 -20.79 11.72
N ILE A 349 16.51 -20.22 10.58
CA ILE A 349 17.89 -19.74 10.34
C ILE A 349 18.30 -18.71 11.40
N LYS A 350 17.45 -17.73 11.73
CA LYS A 350 17.72 -16.74 12.80
C LYS A 350 17.87 -17.40 14.17
N SER A 351 17.09 -18.45 14.46
CA SER A 351 17.22 -19.21 15.70
C SER A 351 18.55 -19.97 15.78
N PHE A 352 18.98 -20.60 14.68
CA PHE A 352 20.26 -21.31 14.60
C PHE A 352 21.45 -20.34 14.69
N GLN A 353 21.41 -19.20 14.01
CA GLN A 353 22.44 -18.16 14.14
C GLN A 353 22.57 -17.60 15.57
N THR A 354 21.49 -17.62 16.35
CA THR A 354 21.51 -17.20 17.76
C THR A 354 22.18 -18.26 18.62
N LYS A 355 21.81 -19.54 18.44
CA LYS A 355 22.44 -20.68 19.13
C LYS A 355 23.93 -20.81 18.80
N ILE A 356 24.34 -20.55 17.55
CA ILE A 356 25.75 -20.54 17.15
C ILE A 356 26.51 -19.45 17.91
N ARG A 357 26.01 -18.21 17.93
CA ARG A 357 26.62 -17.10 18.68
C ARG A 357 26.71 -17.35 20.19
N GLU A 358 25.70 -18.01 20.76
CA GLU A 358 25.72 -18.41 22.18
C GLU A 358 26.75 -19.52 22.45
N ALA A 359 26.90 -20.49 21.53
CA ALA A 359 27.94 -21.51 21.60
C ALA A 359 29.36 -20.92 21.42
N GLU A 360 29.55 -20.01 20.47
CA GLU A 360 30.81 -19.26 20.27
C GLU A 360 31.21 -18.51 21.55
N LYS A 361 30.27 -17.74 22.15
CA LYS A 361 30.51 -17.06 23.43
C LYS A 361 30.89 -18.03 24.56
N ASN A 362 30.22 -19.18 24.65
CA ASN A 362 30.55 -20.20 25.63
C ASN A 362 31.93 -20.83 25.40
N CYS A 363 32.34 -21.02 24.14
CA CYS A 363 33.69 -21.44 23.78
C CYS A 363 34.75 -20.39 24.16
N ASP A 364 34.50 -19.10 23.90
CA ASP A 364 35.39 -18.00 24.29
C ASP A 364 35.53 -17.90 25.83
N GLU A 365 34.42 -18.03 26.56
CA GLU A 365 34.45 -18.07 28.02
C GLU A 365 35.21 -19.27 28.58
N LEU A 366 35.13 -20.44 27.93
CA LEU A 366 35.89 -21.64 28.30
C LEU A 366 37.39 -21.48 27.94
N ALA A 367 37.72 -20.91 26.78
CA ALA A 367 39.10 -20.63 26.38
C ALA A 367 39.76 -19.61 27.32
N ALA A 368 39.03 -18.56 27.73
CA ALA A 368 39.53 -17.60 28.73
C ALA A 368 39.76 -18.24 30.11
N LYS A 369 38.90 -19.20 30.52
CA LYS A 369 39.10 -19.99 31.75
C LYS A 369 40.30 -20.93 31.64
N LEU A 370 40.51 -21.56 30.48
CA LEU A 370 41.68 -22.41 30.19
C LEU A 370 42.98 -21.59 30.27
N ALA A 371 43.07 -20.48 29.53
CA ALA A 371 44.24 -19.61 29.51
C ALA A 371 44.56 -19.02 30.90
N LYS A 372 43.55 -18.77 31.75
CA LYS A 372 43.77 -18.40 33.14
C LYS A 372 44.38 -19.58 33.94
N LYS A 373 43.90 -20.80 33.75
CA LYS A 373 44.41 -21.99 34.42
C LYS A 373 45.82 -22.37 33.99
N GLU A 374 46.16 -22.17 32.72
CA GLU A 374 47.51 -22.35 32.19
C GLU A 374 48.49 -21.40 32.91
N ARG A 375 48.18 -20.10 33.00
CA ARG A 375 49.00 -19.14 33.78
C ARG A 375 49.08 -19.46 35.27
N GLU A 376 47.98 -19.91 35.89
CA GLU A 376 48.01 -20.37 37.29
C GLU A 376 48.90 -21.62 37.49
N CYS A 377 49.11 -22.43 36.45
CA CYS A 377 50.05 -23.55 36.47
C CYS A 377 51.49 -23.11 36.21
N GLU A 378 51.73 -22.17 35.28
CA GLU A 378 53.04 -21.57 35.01
C GLU A 378 53.61 -20.90 36.28
N ILE A 379 52.83 -20.02 36.93
CA ILE A 379 53.25 -19.34 38.17
C ILE A 379 53.61 -20.36 39.27
N ARG A 380 52.82 -21.42 39.45
CA ARG A 380 53.16 -22.48 40.43
C ARG A 380 54.38 -23.30 40.05
N LEU A 381 54.74 -23.37 38.77
CA LEU A 381 55.97 -24.02 38.33
C LEU A 381 57.18 -23.14 38.68
N GLU A 382 57.10 -21.83 38.42
CA GLU A 382 58.12 -20.86 38.83
C GLU A 382 58.33 -20.84 40.35
N GLU A 383 57.25 -20.73 41.15
CA GLU A 383 57.29 -20.80 42.62
C GLU A 383 58.00 -22.08 43.12
N LYS A 384 57.75 -23.22 42.44
CA LYS A 384 58.36 -24.51 42.78
C LYS A 384 59.85 -24.55 42.41
N GLU A 385 60.24 -23.95 41.30
CA GLU A 385 61.65 -23.86 40.88
C GLU A 385 62.46 -22.92 41.79
N GLU A 386 61.91 -21.76 42.16
CA GLU A 386 62.52 -20.85 43.14
C GLU A 386 62.70 -21.51 44.51
N LEU A 387 61.67 -22.21 45.00
CA LEU A 387 61.73 -22.95 46.26
C LEU A 387 62.78 -24.06 46.21
N MET A 388 62.87 -24.79 45.09
CA MET A 388 63.88 -25.84 44.89
C MET A 388 65.31 -25.26 44.83
N SER A 389 65.50 -24.14 44.14
CA SER A 389 66.77 -23.41 44.10
C SER A 389 67.21 -22.95 45.51
N THR A 390 66.28 -22.37 46.26
CA THR A 390 66.50 -21.92 47.65
C THR A 390 66.85 -23.10 48.56
N MET A 391 66.15 -24.23 48.43
CA MET A 391 66.44 -25.47 49.17
C MET A 391 67.84 -26.03 48.83
N ASN A 392 68.22 -26.03 47.55
CA ASN A 392 69.55 -26.47 47.11
C ASN A 392 70.67 -25.56 47.67
N MET A 393 70.44 -24.24 47.71
CA MET A 393 71.40 -23.30 48.31
C MET A 393 71.51 -23.47 49.83
N MET A 394 70.41 -23.74 50.53
CA MET A 394 70.44 -24.12 51.95
C MET A 394 71.18 -25.45 52.18
N LYS A 395 70.93 -26.46 51.35
CA LYS A 395 71.65 -27.74 51.41
C LYS A 395 73.17 -27.55 51.27
N SER A 396 73.62 -26.76 50.28
CA SER A 396 75.06 -26.49 50.09
C SER A 396 75.69 -25.73 51.26
N LYS A 397 74.95 -24.81 51.91
CA LYS A 397 75.42 -24.16 53.15
C LYS A 397 75.54 -25.17 54.30
N LEU A 398 74.55 -26.06 54.46
CA LEU A 398 74.56 -27.09 55.50
C LEU A 398 75.70 -28.10 55.30
N GLU A 399 75.98 -28.50 54.05
CA GLU A 399 77.13 -29.36 53.72
C GLU A 399 78.47 -28.71 54.09
N LYS A 400 78.63 -27.39 53.87
CA LYS A 400 79.82 -26.63 54.29
C LYS A 400 79.96 -26.53 55.82
N GLU A 401 78.87 -26.28 56.54
CA GLU A 401 78.86 -26.29 58.01
C GLU A 401 79.19 -27.68 58.57
N VAL A 402 78.65 -28.75 57.99
CA VAL A 402 78.98 -30.13 58.38
C VAL A 402 80.46 -30.45 58.17
N ALA A 403 81.06 -29.97 57.07
CA ALA A 403 82.49 -30.10 56.81
C ALA A 403 83.34 -29.31 57.84
N SER A 404 83.00 -28.05 58.10
CA SER A 404 83.67 -27.23 59.12
C SER A 404 83.58 -27.84 60.53
N HIS A 405 82.41 -28.38 60.90
CA HIS A 405 82.25 -29.12 62.14
C HIS A 405 83.02 -30.45 62.17
N ALA A 406 83.25 -31.12 61.03
CA ALA A 406 84.11 -32.30 60.96
C ALA A 406 85.58 -31.92 61.21
N GLU A 407 86.08 -30.88 60.56
CA GLU A 407 87.44 -30.34 60.75
C GLU A 407 87.67 -29.89 62.20
N THR A 408 86.73 -29.14 62.77
CA THR A 408 86.79 -28.69 64.18
C THR A 408 86.82 -29.88 65.15
N ARG A 409 86.08 -30.96 64.87
CA ARG A 409 86.11 -32.19 65.69
C ARG A 409 87.45 -32.93 65.57
N GLN A 410 88.07 -32.93 64.40
CA GLN A 410 89.39 -33.52 64.20
C GLN A 410 90.46 -32.76 64.98
N GLN A 411 90.45 -31.42 64.93
CA GLN A 411 91.34 -30.56 65.73
C GLN A 411 91.14 -30.76 67.24
N LEU A 412 89.89 -30.92 67.70
CA LEU A 412 89.59 -31.22 69.10
C LEU A 412 90.13 -32.59 69.52
N GLN A 413 90.05 -33.60 68.64
CA GLN A 413 90.58 -34.94 68.92
C GLN A 413 92.12 -34.95 69.02
N GLU A 414 92.80 -34.16 68.20
CA GLU A 414 94.26 -33.95 68.28
C GLU A 414 94.70 -33.17 69.53
N LEU A 415 93.91 -32.17 69.95
CA LEU A 415 94.12 -31.49 71.23
C LEU A 415 93.92 -32.43 72.43
N LEU A 416 92.93 -33.32 72.38
CA LEU A 416 92.68 -34.30 73.45
C LEU A 416 93.81 -35.33 73.55
N SER A 417 94.34 -35.87 72.45
CA SER A 417 95.51 -36.76 72.51
C SER A 417 96.74 -36.04 73.08
N ARG A 418 96.94 -34.76 72.73
CA ARG A 418 98.03 -33.94 73.28
C ARG A 418 97.91 -33.69 74.79
N VAL A 419 96.69 -33.53 75.30
CA VAL A 419 96.43 -33.43 76.75
C VAL A 419 96.72 -34.75 77.46
N GLU A 420 96.37 -35.90 76.87
CA GLU A 420 96.66 -37.22 77.43
C GLU A 420 98.17 -37.50 77.50
N GLU A 421 98.96 -37.11 76.47
CA GLU A 421 100.42 -37.17 76.50
C GLU A 421 101.01 -36.37 77.69
N ILE A 422 100.60 -35.11 77.86
CA ILE A 422 101.07 -34.23 78.94
C ILE A 422 100.67 -34.81 80.32
N ARG A 423 99.48 -35.40 80.43
CA ARG A 423 99.00 -36.02 81.66
C ARG A 423 99.83 -37.24 82.05
N SER A 424 100.18 -38.09 81.08
CA SER A 424 101.07 -39.24 81.30
C SER A 424 102.46 -38.82 81.77
N GLN A 425 103.01 -37.73 81.22
CA GLN A 425 104.28 -37.15 81.69
C GLN A 425 104.16 -36.64 83.14
N LEU A 426 103.07 -35.93 83.48
CA LEU A 426 102.84 -35.41 84.83
C LEU A 426 102.74 -36.50 85.91
N ASP A 427 102.07 -37.62 85.61
CA ASP A 427 101.93 -38.72 86.58
C ASP A 427 103.26 -39.49 86.76
N THR A 428 104.11 -39.53 85.74
CA THR A 428 105.48 -40.08 85.84
C THR A 428 106.33 -39.27 86.82
N GLU A 429 106.39 -37.94 86.65
CA GLU A 429 107.07 -36.99 87.55
C GLU A 429 106.56 -37.06 88.99
N ARG A 430 105.24 -37.24 89.19
CA ARG A 430 104.63 -37.39 90.52
C ARG A 430 105.09 -38.67 91.24
N GLY A 431 105.30 -39.76 90.50
CA GLY A 431 105.82 -41.02 91.04
C GLY A 431 107.25 -40.88 91.58
N GLU A 432 108.10 -40.12 90.90
CA GLU A 432 109.48 -39.86 91.34
C GLU A 432 109.52 -38.97 92.60
N LYS A 433 108.70 -37.92 92.62
CA LYS A 433 108.57 -37.01 93.78
C LYS A 433 108.16 -37.73 95.07
N GLN A 434 107.28 -38.73 95.00
CA GLN A 434 106.87 -39.50 96.18
C GLN A 434 107.98 -40.40 96.74
N LYS A 435 108.81 -40.99 95.87
CA LYS A 435 110.01 -41.74 96.32
C LYS A 435 111.01 -40.83 97.04
N LEU A 436 111.23 -39.63 96.53
CA LEU A 436 112.11 -38.63 97.15
C LEU A 436 111.60 -38.12 98.50
N GLN A 437 110.28 -37.93 98.67
CA GLN A 437 109.72 -37.52 99.97
C GLN A 437 109.84 -38.60 101.06
N HIS A 438 109.77 -39.89 100.72
CA HIS A 438 109.88 -40.97 101.72
C HIS A 438 111.28 -41.09 102.34
N LEU A 439 112.34 -40.65 101.64
CA LEU A 439 113.72 -40.67 102.16
C LEU A 439 114.01 -39.55 103.18
N VAL A 440 113.16 -38.52 103.28
CA VAL A 440 113.42 -37.32 104.12
C VAL A 440 112.96 -37.50 105.58
N LEU A 441 112.18 -38.54 105.91
CA LEU A 441 111.48 -38.66 107.20
C LEU A 441 112.20 -39.45 108.32
N SER A 442 113.34 -40.10 108.06
CA SER A 442 113.94 -41.09 108.99
C SER A 442 115.34 -40.69 109.52
N GLY A 443 115.48 -39.47 110.04
CA GLY A 443 116.75 -38.81 110.31
C GLY A 443 117.82 -39.62 111.07
N SER A 444 118.89 -39.99 110.35
CA SER A 444 120.22 -40.34 110.87
C SER A 444 121.26 -39.49 110.12
N LEU A 445 121.94 -38.61 110.85
CA LEU A 445 122.99 -37.69 110.37
C LEU A 445 124.37 -38.24 110.82
N PRO A 446 125.51 -38.00 110.13
CA PRO A 446 125.83 -36.82 109.32
C PRO A 446 126.38 -37.16 107.90
N ASP A 447 127.42 -36.44 107.46
CA ASP A 447 128.25 -36.59 106.24
C ASP A 447 127.88 -35.87 104.93
N ASP A 448 128.95 -35.45 104.26
CA ASP A 448 129.05 -34.60 103.08
C ASP A 448 128.32 -35.11 101.83
N ALA A 449 127.35 -34.32 101.35
CA ALA A 449 126.80 -34.43 100.01
C ALA A 449 126.36 -33.06 99.45
N LYS A 450 127.30 -32.11 99.38
CA LYS A 450 127.03 -30.77 98.85
C LYS A 450 127.02 -30.73 97.32
N LEU A 451 125.98 -30.07 96.78
CA LEU A 451 125.87 -29.51 95.42
C LEU A 451 125.54 -30.49 94.28
N GLY A 452 124.28 -30.95 94.26
CA GLY A 452 123.60 -31.38 93.04
C GLY A 452 122.36 -30.50 92.77
N HIS A 453 122.47 -29.56 91.82
CA HIS A 453 121.31 -28.91 91.19
C HIS A 453 121.47 -28.96 89.67
N SER A 454 120.60 -29.74 89.03
CA SER A 454 120.47 -29.95 87.58
C SER A 454 118.97 -29.86 87.28
N VAL A 455 118.48 -28.87 86.52
CA VAL A 455 118.26 -28.93 85.04
C VAL A 455 117.34 -30.12 84.71
N THR A 456 116.12 -29.98 84.17
CA THR A 456 115.55 -29.09 83.13
C THR A 456 114.03 -28.88 83.43
N ALA A 457 113.15 -28.15 82.71
CA ALA A 457 112.92 -28.05 81.27
C ALA A 457 112.18 -26.74 80.88
N SER A 458 112.19 -26.43 79.58
CA SER A 458 111.71 -25.16 79.02
C SER A 458 110.27 -25.23 78.50
N THR A 459 109.58 -24.09 78.41
CA THR A 459 108.40 -23.90 77.56
C THR A 459 108.46 -22.52 76.95
N ILE A 460 108.34 -22.43 75.61
CA ILE A 460 108.75 -21.26 74.83
C ILE A 460 107.70 -20.99 73.73
N ILE A 461 107.29 -19.72 73.63
CA ILE A 461 106.69 -19.02 72.47
C ILE A 461 105.29 -19.54 72.04
N SER A 462 104.20 -18.82 72.36
CA SER A 462 103.66 -17.61 71.69
C SER A 462 102.50 -18.00 70.74
N SER A 463 101.42 -17.25 70.54
CA SER A 463 101.15 -15.82 70.82
C SER A 463 99.67 -15.62 71.10
N PHE A 464 99.27 -14.58 71.84
CA PHE A 464 97.88 -14.15 71.95
C PHE A 464 97.75 -12.62 72.00
N GLU A 465 96.55 -12.14 71.69
CA GLU A 465 96.12 -10.72 71.63
C GLU A 465 96.70 -9.95 70.42
N ILE A 466 95.98 -9.02 69.78
CA ILE A 466 95.28 -7.85 70.36
C ILE A 466 93.88 -7.62 69.76
N LYS A 467 92.93 -7.18 70.62
CA LYS A 467 91.69 -6.49 70.19
C LYS A 467 91.95 -5.00 69.99
N SER A 468 91.44 -4.40 68.92
CA SER A 468 91.05 -2.98 68.88
C SER A 468 90.04 -2.74 67.76
N LYS A 469 89.09 -1.83 67.97
CA LYS A 469 88.08 -1.42 66.99
C LYS A 469 87.83 0.06 67.23
N GLU A 470 88.05 0.95 66.25
CA GLU A 470 87.34 2.24 66.14
C GLU A 470 87.56 2.99 64.80
N ILE A 471 86.43 3.24 64.12
CA ILE A 471 85.97 4.48 63.43
C ILE A 471 86.94 5.34 62.57
N THR A 472 86.60 5.52 61.28
CA THR A 472 86.40 6.80 60.52
C THR A 472 86.35 6.50 58.99
N ALA A 473 85.88 7.34 58.06
CA ALA A 473 84.68 8.20 57.96
C ALA A 473 84.56 8.75 56.49
N PHE A 474 83.37 9.21 56.06
CA PHE A 474 83.06 9.91 54.78
C PHE A 474 83.19 9.07 53.47
N SER A 475 82.51 9.34 52.33
CA SER A 475 81.86 10.57 51.83
C SER A 475 80.70 10.33 50.81
N SER A 476 79.73 11.27 50.78
CA SER A 476 78.89 11.78 49.66
C SER A 476 78.40 10.90 48.47
N VAL A 477 77.07 10.71 48.37
CA VAL A 477 76.10 11.34 47.40
C VAL A 477 76.59 11.50 45.93
N PRO A 478 75.88 10.94 44.90
CA PRO A 478 74.68 11.62 44.37
C PRO A 478 73.47 10.79 43.87
N LEU A 479 72.27 11.33 44.14
CA LEU A 479 71.04 11.26 43.32
C LEU A 479 71.13 12.31 42.17
N PRO A 480 70.23 12.37 41.15
CA PRO A 480 68.94 11.66 40.97
C PRO A 480 68.70 11.07 39.55
N GLY A 481 67.59 10.34 39.38
CA GLY A 481 66.98 10.02 38.08
C GLY A 481 65.46 9.87 38.20
N MET A 482 64.69 10.65 37.44
CA MET A 482 63.23 10.81 37.62
C MET A 482 62.39 9.68 37.00
N PRO A 483 61.17 9.41 37.53
CA PRO A 483 60.23 8.46 36.91
C PRO A 483 59.55 9.05 35.67
N ALA A 484 59.31 8.22 34.64
CA ALA A 484 58.56 8.60 33.45
C ALA A 484 57.06 8.26 33.57
N PRO A 485 56.14 9.22 33.41
CA PRO A 485 54.70 8.98 33.28
C PRO A 485 54.31 8.56 31.84
N PRO A 486 53.11 7.97 31.63
CA PRO A 486 52.71 7.38 30.35
C PRO A 486 52.37 8.42 29.26
N PRO A 487 52.45 8.05 27.97
CA PRO A 487 52.22 8.96 26.85
C PRO A 487 50.72 9.22 26.57
N PRO A 488 50.30 10.48 26.36
CA PRO A 488 49.00 10.83 25.78
C PRO A 488 49.02 10.81 24.23
N PRO A 489 47.86 10.72 23.56
CA PRO A 489 47.77 10.64 22.10
C PRO A 489 48.00 12.00 21.40
N PRO A 490 48.52 12.01 20.15
CA PRO A 490 48.82 13.24 19.41
C PRO A 490 47.57 13.87 18.75
N PRO A 491 47.46 15.22 18.71
CA PRO A 491 46.42 15.92 17.95
C PRO A 491 46.79 16.06 16.46
N ALA A 492 45.80 15.97 15.57
CA ALA A 492 45.98 16.17 14.13
C ALA A 492 45.97 17.67 13.74
N PRO A 493 46.81 18.13 12.80
CA PRO A 493 46.92 19.55 12.45
C PRO A 493 45.97 20.01 11.33
N ASN A 494 45.49 21.25 11.50
CA ASN A 494 45.10 22.26 10.50
C ASN A 494 44.22 21.88 9.29
N ALA A 495 43.03 22.49 9.24
CA ALA A 495 42.28 22.70 8.02
C ALA A 495 42.96 23.74 7.09
N PRO A 496 42.98 23.53 5.76
CA PRO A 496 43.22 24.60 4.79
C PRO A 496 41.93 25.36 4.44
N SER A 497 42.07 26.65 4.16
CA SER A 497 40.96 27.55 3.83
C SER A 497 40.51 27.45 2.36
N PHE A 498 39.32 28.00 2.10
CA PHE A 498 38.73 28.28 0.79
C PHE A 498 39.71 28.88 -0.24
N SER A 499 39.73 28.36 -1.47
CA SER A 499 39.78 29.21 -2.69
C SER A 499 39.49 28.47 -4.01
N GLN A 500 38.54 29.04 -4.75
CA GLN A 500 38.48 29.20 -6.23
C GLN A 500 38.77 28.04 -7.21
N LEU A 501 37.69 27.61 -7.87
CA LEU A 501 37.46 27.82 -9.31
C LEU A 501 38.45 27.22 -10.34
N GLY A 502 38.12 26.04 -10.90
CA GLY A 502 38.82 25.46 -12.06
C GLY A 502 37.89 24.65 -12.99
N LYS A 503 37.63 25.19 -14.20
CA LYS A 503 36.85 24.53 -15.28
C LYS A 503 37.61 23.32 -15.84
N GLN A 504 36.92 22.26 -16.29
CA GLN A 504 36.75 21.94 -17.72
C GLN A 504 35.90 20.67 -18.02
N LYS A 505 34.87 20.88 -18.84
CA LYS A 505 34.52 20.14 -20.09
C LYS A 505 34.16 18.64 -20.06
N SER A 506 32.89 18.37 -20.41
CA SER A 506 32.49 17.19 -21.19
C SER A 506 32.36 17.55 -22.68
N VAL A 507 32.47 16.54 -23.56
CA VAL A 507 32.69 16.71 -25.01
C VAL A 507 31.45 16.35 -25.83
N THR A 508 31.05 17.30 -26.68
CA THR A 508 30.23 17.27 -27.92
C THR A 508 29.30 16.10 -28.24
N GLY A 509 28.08 16.41 -28.73
CA GLY A 509 27.22 15.37 -29.31
C GLY A 509 25.99 15.69 -30.18
N VAL A 510 25.56 16.93 -30.47
CA VAL A 510 24.58 17.24 -31.56
C VAL A 510 24.82 18.63 -32.15
N THR A 511 24.65 18.77 -33.48
CA THR A 511 25.05 19.91 -34.31
C THR A 511 23.90 20.84 -34.75
N SER A 512 24.27 22.11 -35.02
CA SER A 512 23.73 22.99 -36.07
C SER A 512 22.38 23.74 -35.97
N ILE A 513 21.51 23.54 -34.99
CA ILE A 513 20.22 24.30 -34.96
C ILE A 513 20.38 25.74 -34.43
N SER A 514 21.37 26.02 -33.59
CA SER A 514 21.43 27.27 -32.81
C SER A 514 21.66 28.56 -33.62
N SER A 515 22.38 28.52 -34.75
CA SER A 515 22.80 29.76 -35.42
C SER A 515 21.66 30.57 -36.05
N ALA A 516 20.61 29.91 -36.52
CA ALA A 516 19.48 30.55 -37.20
C ALA A 516 18.53 31.30 -36.24
N LEU A 517 18.28 30.74 -35.04
CA LEU A 517 17.39 31.37 -34.05
C LEU A 517 18.05 32.56 -33.36
N THR A 518 19.34 32.45 -32.98
CA THR A 518 20.06 33.57 -32.36
C THR A 518 20.28 34.73 -33.35
N ALA A 519 20.26 34.48 -34.66
CA ALA A 519 20.31 35.54 -35.68
C ALA A 519 19.09 36.48 -35.64
N LYS A 520 17.89 35.98 -35.30
CA LYS A 520 16.65 36.80 -35.14
C LYS A 520 16.74 37.84 -34.01
N LEU A 521 17.79 37.82 -33.18
CA LEU A 521 18.00 38.77 -32.07
C LEU A 521 19.05 39.87 -32.37
N LYS A 522 19.81 39.76 -33.47
CA LYS A 522 20.77 40.79 -33.89
C LYS A 522 20.04 41.92 -34.61
N GLY A 523 19.94 43.09 -33.96
CA GLY A 523 19.42 44.32 -34.57
C GLY A 523 18.28 45.00 -33.82
N ASN A 524 17.75 44.40 -32.74
CA ASN A 524 16.67 45.04 -31.96
C ASN A 524 17.13 46.42 -31.41
N PRO A 525 16.34 47.49 -31.62
CA PRO A 525 16.68 48.83 -31.15
C PRO A 525 16.62 48.91 -29.61
N LYS A 526 17.38 49.85 -29.02
CA LYS A 526 17.57 49.96 -27.56
C LYS A 526 17.12 51.35 -27.08
N PRO A 527 16.31 51.46 -26.01
CA PRO A 527 15.97 52.77 -25.44
C PRO A 527 17.19 53.44 -24.79
N SER A 528 17.23 54.77 -24.87
CA SER A 528 18.22 55.67 -24.29
C SER A 528 17.89 56.13 -22.86
N VAL A 529 16.68 55.88 -22.37
CA VAL A 529 16.20 56.28 -21.02
C VAL A 529 15.68 55.06 -20.23
N PRO A 530 15.76 55.01 -18.88
CA PRO A 530 15.22 53.90 -18.08
C PRO A 530 13.68 53.78 -18.12
N MET A 531 13.19 52.62 -18.59
CA MET A 531 11.77 52.31 -18.75
C MET A 531 11.21 51.54 -17.55
N LYS A 532 9.90 51.68 -17.27
CA LYS A 532 9.17 50.74 -16.39
C LYS A 532 9.10 49.38 -17.08
N SER A 533 9.63 48.34 -16.44
CA SER A 533 9.74 46.99 -17.04
C SER A 533 8.39 46.28 -17.16
N PHE A 534 8.14 45.66 -18.31
CA PHE A 534 6.98 44.78 -18.53
C PHE A 534 7.26 43.39 -17.94
N ASN A 535 6.49 42.97 -16.94
CA ASN A 535 6.76 41.76 -16.13
C ASN A 535 6.40 40.41 -16.81
N TRP A 536 6.77 40.25 -18.08
CA TRP A 536 6.54 39.04 -18.85
C TRP A 536 7.40 37.84 -18.43
N THR A 537 6.96 36.65 -18.81
CA THR A 537 7.72 35.41 -18.60
C THR A 537 8.23 34.90 -19.96
N LYS A 538 9.52 35.13 -20.24
CA LYS A 538 10.22 34.62 -21.42
C LYS A 538 10.21 33.09 -21.46
N LEU A 539 10.04 32.51 -22.66
CA LEU A 539 10.20 31.08 -22.88
C LEU A 539 11.68 30.68 -23.04
N PRO A 540 12.13 29.56 -22.44
CA PRO A 540 13.45 28.98 -22.69
C PRO A 540 13.66 28.64 -24.18
N GLU A 541 14.89 28.81 -24.67
CA GLU A 541 15.21 28.64 -26.10
C GLU A 541 14.97 27.21 -26.62
N ASN A 542 15.17 26.20 -25.76
CA ASN A 542 14.87 24.79 -26.05
C ASN A 542 13.37 24.46 -26.07
N GLN A 543 12.48 25.38 -25.70
CA GLN A 543 11.02 25.19 -25.68
C GLN A 543 10.29 25.93 -26.83
N ILE A 544 11.04 26.43 -27.82
CA ILE A 544 10.49 27.24 -28.92
C ILE A 544 10.02 26.38 -30.10
N SER A 545 10.72 25.27 -30.37
CA SER A 545 10.35 24.35 -31.45
C SER A 545 8.94 23.77 -31.23
N GLY A 546 8.12 23.73 -32.27
CA GLY A 546 6.72 23.30 -32.19
C GLY A 546 5.75 24.31 -31.56
N THR A 547 6.21 25.51 -31.18
CA THR A 547 5.35 26.60 -30.72
C THR A 547 5.17 27.66 -31.80
N ILE A 548 4.14 28.53 -31.64
CA ILE A 548 3.89 29.64 -32.56
C ILE A 548 5.12 30.54 -32.77
N TRP A 549 5.99 30.66 -31.77
CA TRP A 549 7.18 31.52 -31.78
C TRP A 549 8.27 31.11 -32.79
N SER A 550 8.21 29.89 -33.32
CA SER A 550 9.14 29.42 -34.38
C SER A 550 8.97 30.22 -35.68
N ASP A 551 7.72 30.47 -36.08
CA ASP A 551 7.35 31.02 -37.39
C ASP A 551 7.33 32.56 -37.44
N LEU A 552 7.29 33.21 -36.28
CA LEU A 552 7.17 34.67 -36.16
C LEU A 552 8.49 35.40 -36.39
N ASN A 553 8.43 36.66 -36.84
CA ASN A 553 9.60 37.52 -37.02
C ASN A 553 9.29 38.99 -36.69
N HIS A 554 9.41 39.32 -35.40
CA HIS A 554 9.17 40.66 -34.85
C HIS A 554 10.12 41.75 -35.40
N SER A 555 11.26 41.39 -36.00
CA SER A 555 12.27 42.34 -36.50
C SER A 555 11.71 43.32 -37.54
N LYS A 556 10.75 42.89 -38.36
CA LYS A 556 10.11 43.74 -39.40
C LYS A 556 9.14 44.77 -38.83
N ILE A 557 8.72 44.62 -37.58
CA ILE A 557 7.75 45.51 -36.93
C ILE A 557 8.41 46.82 -36.48
N TYR A 558 9.70 46.82 -36.14
CA TYR A 558 10.40 48.02 -35.71
C TYR A 558 10.41 49.14 -36.77
N SER A 559 10.42 48.81 -38.06
CA SER A 559 10.29 49.79 -39.16
C SER A 559 8.92 50.47 -39.24
N SER A 560 7.92 49.99 -38.49
CA SER A 560 6.55 50.53 -38.46
C SER A 560 6.18 51.18 -37.11
N LEU A 561 7.00 51.02 -36.07
CA LEU A 561 6.76 51.60 -34.74
C LEU A 561 7.50 52.94 -34.60
N ASP A 562 6.85 53.94 -34.00
CA ASP A 562 7.55 55.13 -33.52
C ASP A 562 8.16 54.80 -32.15
N LEU A 563 9.48 54.81 -32.08
CA LEU A 563 10.23 54.38 -30.89
C LEU A 563 10.57 55.55 -29.96
N GLU A 564 10.51 56.79 -30.44
CA GLU A 564 10.78 57.98 -29.62
C GLU A 564 9.54 58.37 -28.81
N GLU A 565 8.35 58.30 -29.41
CA GLU A 565 7.07 58.47 -28.73
C GLU A 565 6.86 57.42 -27.63
N PHE A 566 7.18 56.15 -27.94
CA PHE A 566 7.07 55.05 -26.98
C PHE A 566 7.98 55.25 -25.77
N GLN A 567 9.23 55.68 -26.00
CA GLN A 567 10.19 55.91 -24.92
C GLN A 567 9.75 57.05 -23.99
N ARG A 568 9.22 58.14 -24.56
CA ARG A 568 8.68 59.27 -23.79
C ARG A 568 7.56 58.83 -22.85
N THR A 569 6.77 57.83 -23.27
CA THR A 569 5.54 57.42 -22.60
C THR A 569 5.75 56.55 -21.36
N PHE A 570 6.87 55.80 -21.18
CA PHE A 570 7.00 54.78 -20.12
C PHE A 570 8.22 54.90 -19.15
N SER A 571 8.79 56.10 -18.94
CA SER A 571 9.98 56.35 -18.08
C SER A 571 9.74 56.38 -16.55
N ALA A 572 10.51 55.71 -15.70
CA ALA A 572 10.07 55.41 -14.32
C ALA A 572 10.16 56.54 -13.25
N TYR A 573 9.03 56.94 -12.63
CA TYR A 573 8.97 57.60 -11.29
C TYR A 573 7.66 57.32 -10.49
N GLN A 574 7.65 57.69 -9.19
CA GLN A 574 6.74 57.30 -8.07
C GLN A 574 5.57 58.30 -7.80
N LYS A 575 4.61 58.20 -6.84
CA LYS A 575 4.18 57.25 -5.75
C LYS A 575 2.61 57.39 -5.54
N PRO A 576 1.93 56.70 -4.58
CA PRO A 576 0.45 56.67 -4.42
C PRO A 576 -0.11 57.30 -3.11
N VAL A 577 -1.44 57.28 -2.95
CA VAL A 577 -2.21 57.34 -1.67
C VAL A 577 -3.45 56.41 -1.78
N THR A 578 -3.97 55.94 -0.63
CA THR A 578 -5.04 54.94 -0.36
C THR A 578 -6.36 55.56 0.12
N GLU A 579 -7.45 54.78 0.22
CA GLU A 579 -8.37 54.67 1.40
C GLU A 579 -9.59 53.73 1.14
N ASP A 580 -10.43 53.50 2.16
CA ASP A 580 -11.02 52.18 2.54
C ASP A 580 -12.47 52.25 3.13
N GLU A 581 -13.02 51.08 3.50
CA GLU A 581 -14.10 50.78 4.50
C GLU A 581 -15.64 50.91 4.22
N GLY A 582 -16.35 49.81 4.56
CA GLY A 582 -17.58 49.75 5.41
C GLY A 582 -18.99 50.01 4.82
N ASP A 583 -20.12 49.67 5.48
CA ASP A 583 -20.48 48.56 6.40
C ASP A 583 -22.04 48.43 6.53
N ASP A 584 -22.49 47.26 7.01
CA ASP A 584 -23.75 46.78 7.64
C ASP A 584 -25.11 47.57 7.69
N HIS A 585 -26.26 46.84 7.62
CA HIS A 585 -27.28 46.73 8.71
C HIS A 585 -28.67 46.10 8.35
N LYS A 586 -29.13 45.16 9.21
CA LYS A 586 -30.47 44.90 9.84
C LYS A 586 -31.80 45.29 9.12
N ASN A 587 -32.94 44.56 9.22
CA ASN A 587 -33.66 44.21 10.47
C ASN A 587 -34.93 43.29 10.31
N MET A 588 -35.42 42.76 11.46
CA MET A 588 -36.74 42.19 11.90
C MET A 588 -38.05 42.30 11.05
N CYS A 589 -39.21 41.64 11.30
CA CYS A 589 -39.70 40.45 12.05
C CYS A 589 -41.27 40.44 12.02
N LYS A 590 -41.99 39.28 12.08
CA LYS A 590 -43.28 39.06 12.81
C LYS A 590 -43.85 37.63 12.66
N SER A 591 -44.63 37.15 13.64
CA SER A 591 -45.03 35.74 13.84
C SER A 591 -46.52 35.42 13.60
N LYS A 592 -46.89 34.12 13.63
CA LYS A 592 -48.26 33.62 13.80
C LYS A 592 -48.30 32.22 14.45
N ALA A 593 -49.39 31.96 15.20
CA ALA A 593 -49.92 30.71 15.78
C ALA A 593 -49.06 29.43 15.81
N GLN A 594 -48.84 28.89 17.02
CA GLN A 594 -48.19 27.60 17.24
C GLN A 594 -49.14 26.42 16.99
N VAL A 595 -48.73 25.53 16.08
CA VAL A 595 -49.01 24.09 16.15
C VAL A 595 -47.75 23.44 16.73
N LEU A 596 -47.87 22.31 17.44
CA LEU A 596 -46.69 21.58 17.92
C LEU A 596 -45.83 21.15 16.71
N THR A 597 -44.67 21.78 16.57
CA THR A 597 -43.69 21.55 15.51
C THR A 597 -42.34 21.45 16.18
N VAL A 598 -41.56 20.47 15.74
CA VAL A 598 -40.29 20.08 16.34
C VAL A 598 -39.13 20.39 15.37
N ILE A 599 -39.46 20.73 14.12
CA ILE A 599 -38.59 21.38 13.13
C ILE A 599 -38.66 22.91 13.28
N ASP A 600 -37.61 23.62 12.83
CA ASP A 600 -37.59 25.09 12.89
C ASP A 600 -38.74 25.74 12.11
N GLY A 601 -39.29 26.83 12.66
CA GLY A 601 -40.48 27.47 12.12
C GLY A 601 -40.33 28.00 10.69
N ARG A 602 -39.10 28.33 10.23
CA ARG A 602 -38.86 28.85 8.87
C ARG A 602 -38.86 27.70 7.86
N ARG A 603 -38.22 26.58 8.18
CA ARG A 603 -38.25 25.35 7.36
C ARG A 603 -39.63 24.71 7.36
N SER A 604 -40.32 24.65 8.50
CA SER A 604 -41.71 24.17 8.62
C SER A 604 -42.68 24.99 7.74
N GLN A 605 -42.55 26.32 7.74
CA GLN A 605 -43.32 27.20 6.85
C GLN A 605 -42.98 26.98 5.36
N ASN A 606 -41.69 26.95 5.00
CA ASN A 606 -41.25 26.73 3.62
C ASN A 606 -41.68 25.34 3.07
N CYS A 607 -41.61 24.31 3.92
CA CYS A 607 -42.09 22.96 3.62
C CYS A 607 -43.60 22.95 3.39
N THR A 608 -44.37 23.61 4.26
CA THR A 608 -45.82 23.76 4.09
C THR A 608 -46.18 24.48 2.78
N ILE A 609 -45.39 25.47 2.36
CA ILE A 609 -45.55 26.14 1.05
C ILE A 609 -45.28 25.16 -0.10
N LEU A 610 -44.24 24.32 -0.04
CA LEU A 610 -44.01 23.26 -1.04
C LEU A 610 -45.21 22.30 -1.10
N LEU A 611 -45.67 21.79 0.04
CA LEU A 611 -46.79 20.85 0.12
C LEU A 611 -48.13 21.45 -0.36
N SER A 612 -48.25 22.78 -0.39
CA SER A 612 -49.41 23.45 -1.02
C SER A 612 -49.35 23.44 -2.56
N LYS A 613 -48.14 23.39 -3.14
CA LYS A 613 -47.91 23.35 -4.59
C LYS A 613 -47.90 21.92 -5.15
N LEU A 614 -47.43 20.97 -4.34
CA LEU A 614 -47.17 19.60 -4.77
C LEU A 614 -48.43 18.81 -5.17
N LYS A 615 -49.62 19.22 -4.70
CA LYS A 615 -50.96 18.64 -4.99
C LYS A 615 -51.16 17.13 -4.73
N LEU A 616 -50.12 16.41 -4.32
CA LEU A 616 -50.15 15.01 -3.90
C LEU A 616 -50.24 14.89 -2.37
N THR A 617 -50.88 13.82 -1.90
CA THR A 617 -50.79 13.37 -0.51
C THR A 617 -49.42 12.76 -0.21
N ASN A 618 -49.08 12.62 1.07
CA ASN A 618 -47.83 11.97 1.49
C ASN A 618 -47.75 10.51 0.98
N GLU A 619 -48.87 9.81 0.89
CA GLU A 619 -48.93 8.45 0.35
C GLU A 619 -48.69 8.38 -1.16
N GLU A 620 -49.34 9.25 -1.94
CA GLU A 620 -49.17 9.30 -3.39
C GLU A 620 -47.73 9.70 -3.73
N LEU A 621 -47.17 10.67 -3.01
CA LEU A 621 -45.77 11.04 -3.12
C LEU A 621 -44.83 9.88 -2.76
N ALA A 622 -45.10 9.15 -1.68
CA ALA A 622 -44.30 7.99 -1.30
C ALA A 622 -44.34 6.90 -2.39
N LYS A 623 -45.51 6.65 -2.99
CA LYS A 623 -45.69 5.74 -4.13
C LYS A 623 -44.89 6.22 -5.35
N ALA A 624 -44.97 7.51 -5.72
CA ALA A 624 -44.24 8.12 -6.83
C ALA A 624 -42.71 8.09 -6.64
N VAL A 625 -42.20 8.29 -5.42
CA VAL A 625 -40.75 8.18 -5.15
C VAL A 625 -40.30 6.70 -5.14
N MET A 626 -41.15 5.77 -4.70
CA MET A 626 -40.85 4.34 -4.66
C MET A 626 -40.87 3.67 -6.04
N ASN A 627 -41.74 4.11 -6.95
CA ASN A 627 -41.81 3.61 -8.34
C ASN A 627 -40.95 4.41 -9.35
N VAL A 628 -40.10 5.34 -8.89
CA VAL A 628 -39.25 6.19 -9.76
C VAL A 628 -40.06 7.06 -10.74
N ASP A 629 -41.24 7.47 -10.28
CA ASP A 629 -42.19 8.35 -10.96
C ASP A 629 -42.59 7.87 -12.36
N GLU A 630 -43.00 6.60 -12.45
CA GLU A 630 -43.51 5.99 -13.69
C GLU A 630 -44.76 6.71 -14.25
N GLY A 631 -45.55 7.37 -13.40
CA GLY A 631 -46.70 8.17 -13.80
C GLY A 631 -46.35 9.58 -14.30
N GLU A 632 -45.10 10.01 -14.15
CA GLU A 632 -44.65 11.41 -14.32
C GLU A 632 -45.46 12.42 -13.47
N ASP A 633 -45.92 11.98 -12.29
CA ASP A 633 -46.69 12.75 -11.31
C ASP A 633 -45.83 13.84 -10.61
N LEU A 634 -44.50 13.73 -10.67
CA LEU A 634 -43.56 14.67 -10.05
C LEU A 634 -42.80 15.52 -11.10
N PRO A 635 -43.21 16.78 -11.33
CA PRO A 635 -42.44 17.74 -12.11
C PRO A 635 -40.99 17.91 -11.62
N LYS A 636 -40.06 18.13 -12.56
CA LYS A 636 -38.61 18.21 -12.27
C LYS A 636 -38.25 19.27 -11.20
N ASP A 637 -38.98 20.37 -11.16
CA ASP A 637 -38.84 21.47 -10.21
C ASP A 637 -39.43 21.12 -8.83
N MET A 638 -40.47 20.28 -8.78
CA MET A 638 -41.00 19.72 -7.52
C MET A 638 -40.01 18.73 -6.90
N VAL A 639 -39.39 17.84 -7.69
CA VAL A 639 -38.29 16.97 -7.20
C VAL A 639 -37.12 17.81 -6.69
N GLU A 640 -36.79 18.92 -7.37
CA GLU A 640 -35.75 19.87 -6.95
C GLU A 640 -36.08 20.61 -5.64
N GLN A 641 -37.35 20.92 -5.38
CA GLN A 641 -37.75 21.46 -4.07
C GLN A 641 -37.78 20.38 -2.98
N LEU A 642 -38.26 19.17 -3.29
CA LEU A 642 -38.30 18.04 -2.34
C LEU A 642 -36.91 17.69 -1.80
N LEU A 643 -35.87 17.77 -2.63
CA LEU A 643 -34.47 17.62 -2.21
C LEU A 643 -34.00 18.64 -1.14
N LYS A 644 -34.73 19.75 -0.93
CA LYS A 644 -34.46 20.73 0.14
C LYS A 644 -35.18 20.41 1.45
N PHE A 645 -36.10 19.44 1.44
CA PHE A 645 -36.89 18.99 2.58
C PHE A 645 -36.73 17.48 2.80
N VAL A 646 -35.49 17.01 2.66
CA VAL A 646 -35.06 15.69 3.14
C VAL A 646 -34.94 15.77 4.68
N PRO A 647 -35.50 14.83 5.45
CA PRO A 647 -35.28 14.75 6.89
C PRO A 647 -33.81 14.48 7.22
N THR A 648 -33.19 15.28 8.10
CA THR A 648 -31.86 14.96 8.65
C THR A 648 -31.96 13.85 9.69
N MET A 649 -30.86 13.15 9.98
CA MET A 649 -30.86 12.05 10.97
C MET A 649 -31.32 12.51 12.37
N GLU A 650 -30.95 13.72 12.78
CA GLU A 650 -31.39 14.35 14.03
C GLU A 650 -32.92 14.58 14.02
N GLU A 651 -33.46 15.12 12.93
CA GLU A 651 -34.91 15.30 12.75
C GLU A 651 -35.66 13.97 12.71
N VAL A 652 -35.11 12.91 12.09
CA VAL A 652 -35.73 11.58 12.06
C VAL A 652 -35.80 10.97 13.45
N GLN A 653 -34.70 11.02 14.21
CA GLN A 653 -34.68 10.52 15.59
C GLN A 653 -35.71 11.28 16.43
N LEU A 654 -35.67 12.61 16.39
CA LEU A 654 -36.52 13.45 17.20
C LEU A 654 -38.02 13.31 16.83
N LEU A 655 -38.36 13.23 15.53
CA LEU A 655 -39.73 12.92 15.09
C LEU A 655 -40.19 11.51 15.50
N SER A 656 -39.27 10.55 15.62
CA SER A 656 -39.61 9.19 16.04
C SER A 656 -40.00 9.09 17.52
N GLU A 657 -39.46 9.97 18.38
CA GLU A 657 -39.82 10.07 19.79
C GLU A 657 -41.28 10.57 19.95
N TYR A 658 -41.72 11.49 19.08
CA TYR A 658 -43.09 12.01 19.02
C TYR A 658 -44.04 11.22 18.08
N ALA A 659 -43.64 10.04 17.61
CA ALA A 659 -44.44 9.25 16.65
C ALA A 659 -45.87 8.92 17.13
N HIS A 660 -46.10 8.88 18.44
CA HIS A 660 -47.40 8.64 19.07
C HIS A 660 -48.34 9.86 19.05
N GLU A 661 -47.82 11.07 18.79
CA GLU A 661 -48.58 12.32 18.68
C GLU A 661 -48.51 12.94 17.27
N ILE A 662 -47.98 12.21 16.28
CA ILE A 662 -47.72 12.73 14.93
C ILE A 662 -48.97 13.33 14.25
N ASP A 663 -50.16 12.79 14.53
CA ASP A 663 -51.45 13.29 14.04
C ASP A 663 -51.90 14.62 14.67
N ASN A 664 -51.19 15.10 15.70
CA ASN A 664 -51.36 16.42 16.31
C ASN A 664 -50.26 17.42 15.88
N MET A 665 -49.18 16.94 15.27
CA MET A 665 -48.04 17.78 14.85
C MET A 665 -48.35 18.60 13.58
N ALA A 666 -47.52 19.60 13.27
CA ALA A 666 -47.69 20.43 12.08
C ALA A 666 -47.50 19.64 10.76
N ARG A 667 -48.08 20.16 9.67
CA ARG A 667 -48.14 19.47 8.37
C ARG A 667 -46.76 19.12 7.79
N ALA A 668 -45.77 19.97 8.03
CA ALA A 668 -44.39 19.75 7.61
C ALA A 668 -43.72 18.58 8.37
N ASP A 669 -43.95 18.49 9.68
CA ASP A 669 -43.44 17.43 10.56
C ASP A 669 -44.00 16.07 10.16
N ARG A 670 -45.32 15.98 9.92
CA ARG A 670 -45.96 14.76 9.40
C ARG A 670 -45.37 14.33 8.06
N PHE A 671 -45.15 15.28 7.16
CA PHE A 671 -44.52 15.00 5.87
C PHE A 671 -43.08 14.47 6.05
N LEU A 672 -42.25 15.15 6.86
CA LEU A 672 -40.87 14.71 7.08
C LEU A 672 -40.83 13.33 7.77
N PHE A 673 -41.74 13.05 8.70
CA PHE A 673 -41.87 11.73 9.32
C PHE A 673 -42.28 10.65 8.31
N GLU A 674 -43.30 10.88 7.48
CA GLU A 674 -43.70 9.91 6.45
C GLU A 674 -42.60 9.69 5.41
N MET A 675 -41.88 10.73 4.97
CA MET A 675 -40.77 10.59 4.04
C MET A 675 -39.58 9.86 4.68
N SER A 676 -39.37 9.97 6.00
CA SER A 676 -38.30 9.26 6.70
C SER A 676 -38.47 7.72 6.68
N LYS A 677 -39.71 7.23 6.54
CA LYS A 677 -40.01 5.80 6.39
C LYS A 677 -39.61 5.24 5.01
N ILE A 678 -39.33 6.10 4.03
CA ILE A 678 -38.93 5.69 2.68
C ILE A 678 -37.42 5.37 2.69
N LEU A 679 -37.09 4.09 2.58
CA LEU A 679 -35.70 3.64 2.55
C LEU A 679 -34.92 4.27 1.38
N HIS A 680 -33.83 4.97 1.69
CA HIS A 680 -33.02 5.77 0.76
C HIS A 680 -33.79 6.92 0.05
N TYR A 681 -34.66 7.63 0.80
CA TYR A 681 -35.45 8.75 0.28
C TYR A 681 -34.62 9.80 -0.48
N GLU A 682 -33.51 10.25 0.11
CA GLU A 682 -32.65 11.27 -0.48
C GLU A 682 -32.00 10.80 -1.77
N GLU A 683 -31.46 9.57 -1.77
CA GLU A 683 -30.79 8.98 -2.92
C GLU A 683 -31.77 8.68 -4.06
N ARG A 684 -33.00 8.25 -3.72
CA ARG A 684 -34.10 8.08 -4.69
C ARG A 684 -34.48 9.41 -5.36
N LEU A 685 -34.65 10.48 -4.58
CA LEU A 685 -34.91 11.81 -5.13
C LEU A 685 -33.74 12.32 -5.98
N LYS A 686 -32.48 12.11 -5.55
CA LYS A 686 -31.28 12.47 -6.34
C LYS A 686 -31.24 11.71 -7.67
N ALA A 687 -31.53 10.41 -7.67
CA ALA A 687 -31.59 9.59 -8.87
C ALA A 687 -32.73 10.00 -9.80
N LEU A 688 -33.93 10.28 -9.27
CA LEU A 688 -35.08 10.75 -10.04
C LEU A 688 -34.84 12.13 -10.66
N TYR A 689 -34.27 13.06 -9.90
CA TYR A 689 -33.87 14.39 -10.39
C TYR A 689 -32.80 14.28 -11.48
N PHE A 690 -31.84 13.36 -11.34
CA PHE A 690 -30.86 13.07 -12.38
C PHE A 690 -31.51 12.49 -13.65
N LYS A 691 -32.41 11.48 -13.53
CA LYS A 691 -33.21 10.92 -14.64
C LYS A 691 -33.89 12.05 -15.43
N LYS A 692 -34.61 12.94 -14.74
CA LYS A 692 -35.38 14.03 -15.37
C LYS A 692 -34.50 15.13 -15.98
N LYS A 693 -33.35 15.47 -15.39
CA LYS A 693 -32.41 16.48 -15.94
C LYS A 693 -31.34 15.90 -16.88
N PHE A 694 -31.31 14.60 -17.16
CA PHE A 694 -30.22 13.98 -17.92
C PHE A 694 -30.09 14.54 -19.35
N GLN A 695 -31.21 14.69 -20.08
CA GLN A 695 -31.16 15.20 -21.46
C GLN A 695 -30.74 16.68 -21.52
N GLU A 696 -31.20 17.51 -20.58
CA GLU A 696 -30.76 18.91 -20.44
C GLU A 696 -29.23 18.97 -20.23
N ARG A 697 -28.72 18.25 -19.22
CA ARG A 697 -27.28 18.18 -18.94
C ARG A 697 -26.46 17.66 -20.11
N LYS A 698 -26.99 16.69 -20.87
CA LYS A 698 -26.34 16.14 -22.08
C LYS A 698 -26.22 17.20 -23.18
N VAL A 699 -27.26 18.00 -23.39
CA VAL A 699 -27.26 19.10 -24.36
C VAL A 699 -26.30 20.21 -23.92
N ASP A 700 -26.38 20.65 -22.66
CA ASP A 700 -25.50 21.68 -22.09
C ASP A 700 -24.01 21.28 -22.20
N CYS A 701 -23.67 20.05 -21.78
CA CYS A 701 -22.31 19.52 -21.89
C CYS A 701 -21.85 19.45 -23.36
N LYS A 702 -22.73 19.07 -24.29
CA LYS A 702 -22.39 19.04 -25.71
C LYS A 702 -22.10 20.44 -26.25
N GLN A 703 -22.94 21.44 -25.94
CA GLN A 703 -22.72 22.83 -26.35
C GLN A 703 -21.40 23.38 -25.79
N LYS A 704 -21.10 23.09 -24.52
CA LYS A 704 -19.82 23.45 -23.87
C LYS A 704 -18.61 22.83 -24.58
N ILE A 705 -18.67 21.53 -24.90
CA ILE A 705 -17.60 20.81 -25.62
C ILE A 705 -17.43 21.35 -27.04
N ASP A 706 -18.53 21.55 -27.77
CA ASP A 706 -18.52 22.09 -29.12
C ASP A 706 -17.91 23.51 -29.14
N CYS A 707 -18.29 24.37 -28.18
CA CYS A 707 -17.75 25.73 -28.02
C CYS A 707 -16.23 25.73 -27.76
N VAL A 708 -15.74 24.95 -26.77
CA VAL A 708 -14.30 24.82 -26.49
C VAL A 708 -13.53 24.26 -27.69
N ARG A 709 -14.13 23.33 -28.44
CA ARG A 709 -13.51 22.74 -29.64
C ARG A 709 -13.37 23.76 -30.78
N GLU A 710 -14.41 24.55 -31.07
CA GLU A 710 -14.32 25.57 -32.11
C GLU A 710 -13.39 26.71 -31.70
N ALA A 711 -13.49 27.22 -30.45
CA ALA A 711 -12.54 28.19 -29.89
C ALA A 711 -11.08 27.73 -30.01
N SER A 712 -10.79 26.45 -29.75
CA SER A 712 -9.44 25.89 -29.90
C SER A 712 -8.93 25.91 -31.35
N LYS A 713 -9.80 25.64 -32.33
CA LYS A 713 -9.46 25.71 -33.76
C LYS A 713 -9.25 27.16 -34.21
N GLU A 714 -10.09 28.07 -33.72
CA GLU A 714 -10.05 29.51 -34.03
C GLU A 714 -8.74 30.12 -33.54
N VAL A 715 -8.36 29.92 -32.27
CA VAL A 715 -7.08 30.38 -31.70
C VAL A 715 -5.88 29.88 -32.51
N PHE A 716 -5.91 28.63 -32.99
CA PHE A 716 -4.83 28.07 -33.80
C PHE A 716 -4.76 28.66 -35.22
N ARG A 717 -5.91 28.95 -35.82
CA ARG A 717 -6.04 29.42 -37.21
C ARG A 717 -5.91 30.93 -37.35
N SER A 718 -6.31 31.70 -36.33
CA SER A 718 -6.34 33.17 -36.35
C SER A 718 -5.01 33.74 -36.82
N ARG A 719 -5.08 34.59 -37.85
CA ARG A 719 -3.92 35.33 -38.36
C ARG A 719 -3.76 36.63 -37.58
N ARG A 720 -4.88 37.26 -37.18
CA ARG A 720 -4.88 38.49 -36.39
C ARG A 720 -4.25 38.27 -35.01
N LEU A 721 -4.59 37.19 -34.30
CA LEU A 721 -4.00 36.86 -32.99
C LEU A 721 -2.47 36.71 -33.07
N LYS A 722 -1.97 36.03 -34.11
CA LYS A 722 -0.52 35.86 -34.34
C LYS A 722 0.18 37.21 -34.47
N LYS A 723 -0.42 38.17 -35.18
CA LYS A 723 0.12 39.53 -35.31
C LYS A 723 0.08 40.35 -34.01
N HIS A 724 -0.94 40.20 -33.16
CA HIS A 724 -0.92 40.80 -31.82
C HIS A 724 0.25 40.27 -30.98
N LEU A 725 0.48 38.94 -31.01
CA LEU A 725 1.60 38.32 -30.30
C LEU A 725 2.97 38.81 -30.82
N GLU A 726 3.12 39.06 -32.12
CA GLU A 726 4.34 39.68 -32.69
C GLU A 726 4.54 41.13 -32.21
N LEU A 727 3.48 41.95 -32.19
CA LEU A 727 3.54 43.34 -31.72
C LEU A 727 3.95 43.40 -30.24
N VAL A 728 3.33 42.60 -29.39
CA VAL A 728 3.69 42.49 -27.96
C VAL A 728 5.12 41.96 -27.79
N LEU A 729 5.57 41.02 -28.63
CA LEU A 729 6.95 40.53 -28.61
C LEU A 729 7.95 41.65 -28.94
N ALA A 730 7.67 42.46 -29.96
CA ALA A 730 8.49 43.60 -30.36
C ALA A 730 8.58 44.67 -29.26
N MET A 731 7.43 45.05 -28.69
CA MET A 731 7.32 46.04 -27.61
C MET A 731 8.00 45.56 -26.31
N GLY A 732 7.72 44.33 -25.88
CA GLY A 732 8.29 43.74 -24.68
C GLY A 732 9.81 43.61 -24.75
N ASN A 733 10.35 43.27 -25.93
CA ASN A 733 11.79 43.24 -26.18
C ASN A 733 12.45 44.64 -26.15
N PHE A 734 11.71 45.70 -26.51
CA PHE A 734 12.22 47.07 -26.47
C PHE A 734 12.18 47.66 -25.05
N ILE A 735 11.07 47.47 -24.31
CA ILE A 735 10.95 47.92 -22.91
C ILE A 735 11.97 47.21 -22.01
N ASN A 736 12.01 45.88 -22.08
CA ASN A 736 12.83 45.07 -21.17
C ASN A 736 14.27 44.97 -21.69
N LYS A 737 15.08 46.00 -21.53
CA LYS A 737 16.52 45.95 -21.87
C LYS A 737 17.26 44.90 -21.00
N GLY A 738 18.26 44.22 -21.56
CA GLY A 738 19.12 43.26 -20.84
C GLY A 738 18.58 41.84 -20.78
N GLN A 739 18.86 41.07 -19.71
CA GLN A 739 18.51 39.64 -19.63
C GLN A 739 16.99 39.35 -19.63
N ARG A 740 16.17 40.31 -19.19
CA ARG A 740 14.70 40.21 -19.32
C ARG A 740 14.18 40.50 -20.73
N GLY A 741 15.04 41.01 -21.61
CA GLY A 741 14.79 41.17 -23.03
C GLY A 741 15.35 40.05 -23.87
N SER A 742 15.50 40.34 -25.16
CA SER A 742 15.95 39.37 -26.18
C SER A 742 15.20 38.04 -26.06
N ALA A 743 13.88 38.12 -25.82
CA ALA A 743 12.98 36.99 -25.84
C ALA A 743 12.65 36.64 -27.29
N LEU A 744 12.71 35.35 -27.59
CA LEU A 744 12.22 34.79 -28.85
C LEU A 744 10.72 34.43 -28.76
N GLY A 745 10.17 34.35 -27.54
CA GLY A 745 8.76 34.11 -27.24
C GLY A 745 8.47 34.28 -25.74
N PHE A 746 7.19 34.41 -25.39
CA PHE A 746 6.74 34.59 -23.99
C PHE A 746 5.52 33.71 -23.65
N LYS A 747 5.29 33.44 -22.36
CA LYS A 747 4.08 32.74 -21.90
C LYS A 747 2.87 33.64 -22.08
N ILE A 748 1.81 33.15 -22.73
CA ILE A 748 0.57 33.91 -23.06
C ILE A 748 -0.04 34.62 -21.84
N SER A 749 0.04 34.04 -20.64
CA SER A 749 -0.39 34.70 -19.38
C SER A 749 0.34 36.02 -19.05
N SER A 750 1.40 36.36 -19.77
CA SER A 750 2.06 37.67 -19.68
C SER A 750 1.21 38.80 -20.28
N LEU A 751 0.26 38.51 -21.18
CA LEU A 751 -0.63 39.51 -21.77
C LEU A 751 -1.46 40.25 -20.71
N ASN A 752 -1.93 39.52 -19.69
CA ASN A 752 -2.69 40.09 -18.57
C ASN A 752 -1.90 41.18 -17.80
N LYS A 753 -0.56 41.17 -17.88
CA LYS A 753 0.33 42.11 -17.18
C LYS A 753 0.64 43.38 -17.98
N MET A 754 0.06 43.53 -19.19
CA MET A 754 0.20 44.76 -19.98
C MET A 754 -0.55 45.94 -19.32
N ILE A 755 -1.57 45.66 -18.51
CA ILE A 755 -2.28 46.70 -17.74
C ILE A 755 -1.42 47.26 -16.60
N ASP A 756 -0.55 46.43 -16.00
CA ASP A 756 0.35 46.82 -14.90
C ASP A 756 1.45 47.77 -15.37
N THR A 757 1.81 47.68 -16.65
CA THR A 757 2.85 48.49 -17.27
C THR A 757 2.25 49.85 -17.64
N LYS A 758 2.10 50.71 -16.64
CA LYS A 758 1.55 52.07 -16.80
C LYS A 758 2.56 53.00 -17.45
N ALA A 759 2.05 53.86 -18.34
CA ALA A 759 2.77 55.03 -18.79
C ALA A 759 3.12 55.95 -17.62
N SER A 760 4.02 56.88 -17.89
CA SER A 760 4.58 57.83 -16.94
C SER A 760 4.22 59.26 -17.27
N THR A 761 3.92 59.56 -18.54
CA THR A 761 3.28 60.79 -18.99
C THR A 761 1.82 60.86 -18.57
N ASN A 762 1.13 59.71 -18.47
CA ASN A 762 -0.28 59.62 -18.08
C ASN A 762 -0.53 58.36 -17.24
N LYS A 763 -1.02 58.50 -16.00
CA LYS A 763 -1.29 57.38 -15.07
C LYS A 763 -2.45 56.47 -15.51
N ASN A 764 -3.27 56.92 -16.45
CA ASN A 764 -4.41 56.16 -17.00
C ASN A 764 -4.03 55.40 -18.28
N MET A 765 -2.93 55.77 -18.94
CA MET A 765 -2.42 55.10 -20.12
C MET A 765 -1.59 53.88 -19.71
N THR A 766 -1.77 52.73 -20.38
CA THR A 766 -1.03 51.48 -20.12
C THR A 766 -0.41 50.95 -21.42
N LEU A 767 0.46 49.94 -21.32
CA LEU A 767 1.01 49.27 -22.49
C LEU A 767 -0.08 48.65 -23.38
N LEU A 768 -1.20 48.22 -22.78
CA LEU A 768 -2.37 47.77 -23.55
C LEU A 768 -3.04 48.92 -24.32
N HIS A 769 -3.28 50.07 -23.68
CA HIS A 769 -3.85 51.23 -24.38
C HIS A 769 -2.95 51.72 -25.54
N TYR A 770 -1.63 51.72 -25.34
CA TYR A 770 -0.67 52.09 -26.39
C TYR A 770 -0.62 51.07 -27.54
N LEU A 771 -0.80 49.78 -27.24
CA LEU A 771 -0.95 48.74 -28.25
C LEU A 771 -2.22 48.94 -29.09
N VAL A 772 -3.36 49.26 -28.46
CA VAL A 772 -4.61 49.58 -29.15
C VAL A 772 -4.45 50.80 -30.06
N GLU A 773 -3.86 51.89 -29.55
CA GLU A 773 -3.62 53.11 -30.33
C GLU A 773 -2.74 52.87 -31.57
N ILE A 774 -1.72 52.00 -31.48
CA ILE A 774 -0.92 51.58 -32.63
C ILE A 774 -1.70 50.70 -33.60
N ILE A 775 -2.55 49.81 -33.10
CA ILE A 775 -3.43 48.98 -33.94
C ILE A 775 -4.38 49.87 -34.74
N GLU A 776 -5.05 50.82 -34.09
CA GLU A 776 -5.96 51.76 -34.76
C GLU A 776 -5.23 52.63 -35.80
N LYS A 777 -4.07 53.21 -35.45
CA LYS A 777 -3.33 54.12 -36.33
C LYS A 777 -2.60 53.43 -37.48
N LYS A 778 -2.10 52.20 -37.30
CA LYS A 778 -1.17 51.55 -38.26
C LYS A 778 -1.57 50.16 -38.73
N PHE A 779 -2.48 49.47 -38.04
CA PHE A 779 -2.90 48.10 -38.36
C PHE A 779 -4.41 47.86 -38.16
N PRO A 780 -5.30 48.67 -38.78
CA PRO A 780 -6.74 48.68 -38.45
C PRO A 780 -7.44 47.32 -38.65
N ASP A 781 -6.95 46.43 -39.53
CA ASP A 781 -7.46 45.06 -39.65
C ASP A 781 -7.29 44.24 -38.37
N LEU A 782 -6.26 44.50 -37.56
CA LEU A 782 -6.04 43.80 -36.30
C LEU A 782 -7.10 44.15 -35.24
N GLY A 783 -7.75 45.32 -35.32
CA GLY A 783 -8.86 45.68 -34.43
C GLY A 783 -10.05 44.72 -34.53
N LYS A 784 -10.17 43.97 -35.63
CA LYS A 784 -11.21 42.97 -35.88
C LYS A 784 -10.87 41.58 -35.35
N LEU A 785 -10.14 41.48 -34.23
CA LEU A 785 -9.72 40.20 -33.66
C LEU A 785 -10.93 39.31 -33.29
N GLU A 786 -12.03 39.89 -32.83
CA GLU A 786 -13.24 39.14 -32.42
C GLU A 786 -13.90 38.36 -33.57
N GLU A 787 -13.75 38.83 -34.83
CA GLU A 787 -14.20 38.09 -36.02
C GLU A 787 -13.40 36.77 -36.23
N ASP A 788 -12.15 36.72 -35.76
CA ASP A 788 -11.22 35.59 -35.93
C ASP A 788 -11.37 34.51 -34.83
N ILE A 789 -11.97 34.88 -33.68
CA ILE A 789 -12.08 34.05 -32.46
C ILE A 789 -13.43 34.17 -31.71
N PRO A 790 -14.59 34.11 -32.38
CA PRO A 790 -15.89 34.39 -31.78
C PRO A 790 -16.26 33.47 -30.60
N HIS A 791 -15.84 32.20 -30.60
CA HIS A 791 -16.21 31.26 -29.53
C HIS A 791 -15.32 31.36 -28.29
N VAL A 792 -14.19 32.08 -28.34
CA VAL A 792 -13.21 32.09 -27.23
C VAL A 792 -13.76 32.73 -25.96
N HIS A 793 -14.57 33.78 -26.08
CA HIS A 793 -15.17 34.44 -24.91
C HIS A 793 -16.14 33.52 -24.15
N ASP A 794 -16.98 32.77 -24.87
CA ASP A 794 -17.92 31.84 -24.25
C ASP A 794 -17.25 30.55 -23.79
N ALA A 795 -16.25 30.05 -24.53
CA ALA A 795 -15.40 28.94 -24.09
C ALA A 795 -14.63 29.27 -22.79
N GLY A 796 -14.31 30.55 -22.53
CA GLY A 796 -13.72 31.00 -21.28
C GLY A 796 -14.64 30.96 -20.05
N LYS A 797 -15.95 30.69 -20.24
CA LYS A 797 -16.97 30.56 -19.18
C LYS A 797 -17.36 29.08 -18.91
N VAL A 798 -16.75 28.15 -19.65
CA VAL A 798 -17.08 26.71 -19.63
C VAL A 798 -16.42 26.00 -18.45
#